data_AF-A0A507FQ58-F1
#
_entry.id   AF-A0A507FQ58-F1
#
_cell.length_a   1.000
_cell.length_b   1.000
_cell.length_c   1.000
_cell.angle_alpha   90.00
_cell.angle_beta   90.00
_cell.angle_gamma   90.00
#
_symmetry.space_group_name_H-M   'P 1'
#
loop_
_entity.id
_entity.type
_entity.pdbx_description
1 polymer ?
#
loop_
_entity_poly.entity_id
_entity_poly.type
_entity_poly.pdbx_seq_one_letter_code
_entity_poly.pdbx_strand_id
1 'polypeptide(L)'
;MKSLIALLLPLCLSTLVAARVSFAPYIDATTSFDPVAYHTLTGTMEFSLGFVTAGPGNGPPQWNGNLVSSGYYKGQIAAIRAFGGDIRISFGGAANQELALAASDATTLANTYIQVLQTYSATYADFDIEGGAVKNRANVDLRNQALAKVQAALPSLKISYTLPVSTGGLTDDGIYLVQSAAKYNVKIDCLNIMAMDYYENIPYKDSNGNSLMGQYAIASTKATYKQVGTLVQSIGITPMIGVNDDVNEVFTLADAAQVAAFAASTSYVSMVSFWVVAADSNGSYAKTILAGLAGGATTKTSTPASTTASSIAPSSVTSAPPVTTASGTCFPAYNPSIAYSGQSKVSYNGVNYINTWYEGAGWVPGPGASPSDGGWVSQGACGTSATVVTMPQSTLTSASAASTVMTSAKPSTTTSKSSGTVMQPMQAEDLFSDTPAHPQMRVVKRLLDAAHAFWVEPVQLLLATLPAALTHHSVAVIGGGAAGASAALFMRDAGFNALNLTLFESSHSLGGRARVESIRVHDGEEIQVEIGASIFSASNKHLMDAVKRYNLTLQSSLKSSSDVRAGLDMLGIHDGESFIFTAAEDSLFETIGKVAWRWGLVSPYRARALALSAAALFENSYVLKSNRQLGFESVAKLFQQGLKMDSEVFKKSAQDYFLSHGVSSSFVTELIEPLVRVNYGQNIDINAIAALVCLKAAFAPTDAVVGGNKLIFENMVKESQADVKLDTKVSQVQKLKDGRYELTDSVGNSLGVFHDVIVAVPSVKGKEQIKFVNTQRAPTPIPYVHLHVTFVLGTMNPSFFKSKAPLPAGILTTASSNLGFNAIGTRYVSRSNANVTLTKIFSQSLMTDAVLASLYTFVESVDRFEWDAYPVLEPLHEKQDAWMMLDEAVREDGSHGGLYHVNAFESAFSAMERDRGGSKCCAVDDASMGD
;
A
#
# COMPACT_ATOMS: atom_id res chain seq x y z
N MET A 1 -19.25 -53.06 -47.28
CA MET A 1 -18.69 -52.20 -46.21
C MET A 1 -19.56 -50.95 -46.02
N LYS A 2 -20.77 -51.08 -45.43
CA LYS A 2 -21.69 -49.96 -45.20
C LYS A 2 -22.51 -50.10 -43.89
N SER A 3 -21.99 -50.82 -42.88
CA SER A 3 -22.78 -51.22 -41.70
C SER A 3 -22.00 -51.29 -40.37
N LEU A 4 -20.84 -50.63 -40.24
CA LEU A 4 -20.03 -50.68 -39.00
C LEU A 4 -19.43 -49.33 -38.56
N ILE A 5 -20.00 -48.20 -39.01
CA ILE A 5 -19.60 -46.82 -38.62
C ILE A 5 -20.79 -46.09 -37.93
N ALA A 6 -21.76 -46.84 -37.42
CA ALA A 6 -23.02 -46.30 -36.87
C ALA A 6 -23.27 -46.64 -35.38
N LEU A 7 -22.25 -47.10 -34.63
CA LEU A 7 -22.41 -47.58 -33.26
C LEU A 7 -21.32 -47.14 -32.26
N LEU A 8 -20.56 -46.07 -32.55
CA LEU A 8 -19.52 -45.53 -31.63
C LEU A 8 -19.58 -44.00 -31.41
N LEU A 9 -20.67 -43.34 -31.82
CA LEU A 9 -21.10 -42.05 -31.26
C LEU A 9 -22.50 -42.27 -30.68
N PRO A 10 -22.60 -42.81 -29.44
CA PRO A 10 -22.83 -41.91 -28.31
C PRO A 10 -22.33 -42.47 -26.96
N LEU A 11 -21.07 -42.21 -26.58
CA LEU A 11 -20.58 -42.52 -25.22
C LEU A 11 -19.44 -41.59 -24.77
N CYS A 12 -19.60 -40.30 -25.08
CA CYS A 12 -18.88 -39.21 -24.40
C CYS A 12 -19.77 -37.96 -24.30
N LEU A 13 -21.03 -38.16 -23.88
CA LEU A 13 -21.85 -37.08 -23.35
C LEU A 13 -21.73 -37.08 -21.82
N SER A 14 -20.49 -36.89 -21.35
CA SER A 14 -20.24 -36.47 -19.97
C SER A 14 -21.04 -35.19 -19.76
N THR A 15 -22.05 -35.25 -18.89
CA THR A 15 -22.87 -34.08 -18.57
C THR A 15 -22.00 -33.01 -17.94
N LEU A 16 -21.55 -32.05 -18.75
CA LEU A 16 -21.07 -30.77 -18.24
C LEU A 16 -22.27 -30.11 -17.56
N VAL A 17 -22.40 -30.32 -16.25
CA VAL A 17 -23.27 -29.51 -15.42
C VAL A 17 -22.65 -28.12 -15.43
N ALA A 18 -23.16 -27.24 -16.30
CA ALA A 18 -22.75 -25.84 -16.30
C ALA A 18 -22.88 -25.30 -14.88
N ALA A 19 -21.84 -24.64 -14.38
CA ALA A 19 -21.83 -24.11 -13.03
C ALA A 19 -23.06 -23.22 -12.82
N ARG A 20 -23.89 -23.55 -11.82
CA ARG A 20 -25.16 -22.87 -11.56
C ARG A 20 -24.99 -21.36 -11.34
N VAL A 21 -23.82 -20.96 -10.87
CA VAL A 21 -23.40 -19.58 -10.64
C VAL A 21 -22.16 -19.33 -11.52
N SER A 22 -22.22 -18.35 -12.41
CA SER A 22 -21.06 -17.93 -13.20
C SER A 22 -20.10 -17.08 -12.37
N PHE A 23 -18.80 -17.18 -12.64
CA PHE A 23 -17.79 -16.29 -12.07
C PHE A 23 -17.14 -15.46 -13.18
N ALA A 24 -17.34 -14.14 -13.15
CA ALA A 24 -16.90 -13.22 -14.20
C ALA A 24 -16.36 -11.89 -13.62
N PRO A 25 -15.13 -11.86 -13.08
CA PRO A 25 -14.54 -10.66 -12.49
C PRO A 25 -14.27 -9.57 -13.52
N TYR A 26 -14.20 -8.31 -13.08
CA TYR A 26 -14.02 -7.17 -13.97
C TYR A 26 -12.57 -7.02 -14.44
N ILE A 27 -12.40 -6.72 -15.72
CA ILE A 27 -11.18 -6.24 -16.36
C ILE A 27 -11.39 -4.77 -16.68
N ASP A 28 -10.54 -3.90 -16.13
CA ASP A 28 -10.52 -2.49 -16.51
C ASP A 28 -9.76 -2.29 -17.84
N ALA A 29 -10.48 -1.80 -18.84
CA ALA A 29 -9.99 -1.43 -20.17
C ALA A 29 -9.08 -0.19 -20.20
N THR A 30 -8.90 0.53 -19.08
CA THR A 30 -7.77 1.47 -18.95
C THR A 30 -6.42 0.76 -18.74
N THR A 31 -6.44 -0.52 -18.33
CA THR A 31 -5.25 -1.30 -17.99
C THR A 31 -4.88 -2.30 -19.09
N SER A 32 -3.59 -2.64 -19.17
CA SER A 32 -3.10 -3.76 -19.98
C SER A 32 -3.40 -5.08 -19.27
N PHE A 33 -4.16 -5.96 -19.92
CA PHE A 33 -4.55 -7.24 -19.32
C PHE A 33 -4.51 -8.42 -20.31
N ASP A 34 -4.15 -9.60 -19.81
CA ASP A 34 -4.17 -10.88 -20.52
C ASP A 34 -5.13 -11.87 -19.83
N PRO A 35 -6.32 -12.14 -20.42
CA PRO A 35 -7.28 -13.09 -19.85
C PRO A 35 -6.78 -14.54 -19.85
N VAL A 36 -5.88 -14.92 -20.76
CA VAL A 36 -5.33 -16.28 -20.83
C VAL A 36 -4.30 -16.51 -19.72
N ALA A 37 -3.46 -15.52 -19.42
CA ALA A 37 -2.55 -15.58 -18.28
C ALA A 37 -3.31 -15.71 -16.95
N TYR A 38 -4.37 -14.90 -16.75
CA TYR A 38 -5.17 -14.97 -15.53
C TYR A 38 -6.04 -16.23 -15.45
N HIS A 39 -6.58 -16.69 -16.58
CA HIS A 39 -7.21 -18.02 -16.69
C HIS A 39 -6.24 -19.11 -16.23
N THR A 40 -5.02 -19.13 -16.76
CA THR A 40 -3.97 -20.12 -16.42
C THR A 40 -3.62 -20.07 -14.92
N LEU A 41 -3.63 -18.88 -14.31
CA LEU A 41 -3.36 -18.70 -12.88
C LEU A 41 -4.49 -19.19 -11.97
N THR A 42 -5.76 -19.10 -12.41
CA THR A 42 -6.94 -19.18 -11.50
C THR A 42 -7.99 -20.23 -11.86
N GLY A 43 -8.08 -20.63 -13.13
CA GLY A 43 -9.21 -21.37 -13.70
C GLY A 43 -10.39 -20.51 -14.15
N THR A 44 -10.30 -19.17 -14.04
CA THR A 44 -11.38 -18.25 -14.47
C THR A 44 -11.63 -18.37 -15.98
N MET A 45 -12.90 -18.56 -16.38
CA MET A 45 -13.29 -18.75 -17.79
C MET A 45 -14.10 -17.58 -18.37
N GLU A 46 -14.78 -16.80 -17.53
CA GLU A 46 -15.59 -15.67 -17.97
C GLU A 46 -15.05 -14.38 -17.35
N PHE A 47 -15.25 -13.25 -18.02
CA PHE A 47 -14.84 -11.93 -17.53
C PHE A 47 -15.83 -10.84 -17.93
N SER A 48 -15.89 -9.76 -17.16
CA SER A 48 -16.57 -8.51 -17.55
C SER A 48 -15.53 -7.49 -18.00
N LEU A 49 -15.45 -7.20 -19.30
CA LEU A 49 -14.54 -6.20 -19.83
C LEU A 49 -15.24 -4.83 -19.83
N GLY A 50 -14.80 -3.93 -18.95
CA GLY A 50 -15.39 -2.60 -18.75
C GLY A 50 -14.37 -1.48 -18.94
N PHE A 51 -14.69 -0.31 -19.48
CA PHE A 51 -16.03 0.13 -19.91
C PHE A 51 -16.00 0.77 -21.30
N VAL A 52 -17.06 0.50 -22.06
CA VAL A 52 -17.37 1.22 -23.30
C VAL A 52 -18.14 2.49 -22.97
N THR A 53 -17.57 3.64 -23.35
CA THR A 53 -18.16 4.96 -23.11
C THR A 53 -18.22 5.78 -24.40
N ALA A 54 -18.87 6.93 -24.37
CA ALA A 54 -18.86 7.87 -25.49
C ALA A 54 -17.45 8.41 -25.75
N GLY A 55 -17.18 8.75 -27.02
CA GLY A 55 -16.02 9.54 -27.40
C GLY A 55 -16.18 11.02 -27.03
N PRO A 56 -15.09 11.82 -27.04
CA PRO A 56 -15.17 13.26 -26.79
C PRO A 56 -16.20 13.95 -27.70
N GLY A 57 -17.00 14.85 -27.12
CA GLY A 57 -18.01 15.61 -27.87
C GLY A 57 -19.20 14.76 -28.37
N ASN A 58 -19.66 13.80 -27.58
CA ASN A 58 -20.64 12.77 -27.97
C ASN A 58 -20.16 11.92 -29.17
N GLY A 59 -18.86 11.65 -29.22
CA GLY A 59 -18.21 10.88 -30.27
C GLY A 59 -18.51 9.36 -30.22
N PRO A 60 -18.03 8.61 -31.23
CA PRO A 60 -18.26 7.17 -31.35
C PRO A 60 -17.78 6.36 -30.12
N PRO A 61 -18.34 5.17 -29.87
CA PRO A 61 -18.04 4.37 -28.69
C PRO A 61 -16.56 3.94 -28.65
N GLN A 62 -15.96 4.01 -27.48
CA GLN A 62 -14.53 3.76 -27.27
C GLN A 62 -14.23 3.07 -25.93
N TRP A 63 -13.06 2.42 -25.88
CA TRP A 63 -12.39 1.93 -24.69
C TRP A 63 -11.27 2.89 -24.30
N ASN A 64 -11.54 3.84 -23.41
CA ASN A 64 -10.55 4.81 -22.90
C ASN A 64 -9.65 5.44 -24.00
N GLY A 65 -10.27 6.01 -25.04
CA GLY A 65 -9.58 6.58 -26.21
C GLY A 65 -9.43 5.64 -27.42
N ASN A 66 -9.51 4.31 -27.23
CA ASN A 66 -9.44 3.34 -28.33
C ASN A 66 -10.83 3.10 -28.93
N LEU A 67 -11.09 3.62 -30.13
CA LEU A 67 -12.39 3.44 -30.81
C LEU A 67 -12.78 1.96 -30.91
N VAL A 68 -14.02 1.61 -30.56
CA VAL A 68 -14.51 0.21 -30.66
C VAL A 68 -14.37 -0.34 -32.07
N SER A 69 -14.58 0.50 -33.09
CA SER A 69 -14.46 0.15 -34.51
C SER A 69 -13.07 -0.34 -34.93
N SER A 70 -12.00 -0.02 -34.17
CA SER A 70 -10.66 -0.60 -34.38
C SER A 70 -10.60 -2.10 -34.08
N GLY A 71 -11.55 -2.62 -33.28
CA GLY A 71 -11.53 -3.98 -32.78
C GLY A 71 -10.42 -4.24 -31.76
N TYR A 72 -9.96 -3.23 -31.03
CA TYR A 72 -8.82 -3.26 -30.10
C TYR A 72 -8.69 -4.55 -29.27
N TYR A 73 -9.78 -5.02 -28.63
CA TYR A 73 -9.76 -6.21 -27.78
C TYR A 73 -10.07 -7.55 -28.50
N LYS A 74 -10.18 -7.56 -29.83
CA LYS A 74 -10.52 -8.79 -30.59
C LYS A 74 -9.50 -9.91 -30.37
N GLY A 75 -8.22 -9.57 -30.20
CA GLY A 75 -7.16 -10.55 -29.94
C GLY A 75 -7.36 -11.27 -28.60
N GLN A 76 -7.51 -10.51 -27.52
CA GLN A 76 -7.72 -11.02 -26.16
C GLN A 76 -9.03 -11.81 -26.04
N ILE A 77 -10.12 -11.32 -26.64
CA ILE A 77 -11.43 -11.99 -26.66
C ILE A 77 -11.35 -13.30 -27.45
N ALA A 78 -10.68 -13.32 -28.61
CA ALA A 78 -10.47 -14.55 -29.38
C ALA A 78 -9.57 -15.55 -28.63
N ALA A 79 -8.54 -15.07 -27.91
CA ALA A 79 -7.63 -15.90 -27.15
C ALA A 79 -8.34 -16.65 -26.02
N ILE A 80 -9.13 -15.97 -25.17
CA ILE A 80 -9.87 -16.66 -24.09
C ILE A 80 -10.98 -17.57 -24.63
N ARG A 81 -11.62 -17.21 -25.75
CA ARG A 81 -12.58 -18.09 -26.45
C ARG A 81 -11.95 -19.37 -26.99
N ALA A 82 -10.66 -19.35 -27.35
CA ALA A 82 -9.93 -20.56 -27.74
C ALA A 82 -9.74 -21.55 -26.56
N PHE A 83 -9.80 -21.08 -25.32
CA PHE A 83 -9.82 -21.90 -24.10
C PHE A 83 -11.24 -22.32 -23.66
N GLY A 84 -12.28 -21.95 -24.43
CA GLY A 84 -13.68 -22.23 -24.10
C GLY A 84 -14.32 -21.21 -23.14
N GLY A 85 -13.62 -20.11 -22.83
CA GLY A 85 -14.16 -18.98 -22.08
C GLY A 85 -14.91 -17.95 -22.94
N ASP A 86 -15.42 -16.89 -22.33
CA ASP A 86 -16.05 -15.77 -23.05
C ASP A 86 -15.91 -14.44 -22.27
N ILE A 87 -16.21 -13.32 -22.92
CA ILE A 87 -16.17 -11.97 -22.33
C ILE A 87 -17.52 -11.27 -22.48
N ARG A 88 -17.98 -10.71 -21.36
CA ARG A 88 -19.14 -9.81 -21.25
C ARG A 88 -18.66 -8.40 -21.56
N ILE A 89 -19.35 -7.69 -22.45
CA ILE A 89 -19.00 -6.31 -22.79
C ILE A 89 -19.76 -5.37 -21.86
N SER A 90 -19.05 -4.64 -20.99
CA SER A 90 -19.65 -3.70 -20.05
C SER A 90 -19.60 -2.25 -20.56
N PHE A 91 -20.71 -1.53 -20.39
CA PHE A 91 -20.92 -0.15 -20.80
C PHE A 91 -21.14 0.74 -19.58
N GLY A 92 -20.56 1.95 -19.56
CA GLY A 92 -20.75 2.92 -18.48
C GLY A 92 -19.59 2.95 -17.49
N GLY A 93 -19.85 2.60 -16.23
CA GLY A 93 -18.93 2.72 -15.09
C GLY A 93 -18.83 4.15 -14.53
N ALA A 94 -18.08 4.31 -13.43
CA ALA A 94 -17.94 5.55 -12.68
C ALA A 94 -17.24 6.69 -13.44
N ALA A 95 -16.44 6.37 -14.47
CA ALA A 95 -15.61 7.32 -15.21
C ALA A 95 -16.07 7.50 -16.67
N ASN A 96 -15.75 8.67 -17.25
CA ASN A 96 -16.15 9.10 -18.59
C ASN A 96 -17.69 9.24 -18.78
N GLN A 97 -18.13 9.48 -20.01
CA GLN A 97 -19.53 9.75 -20.35
C GLN A 97 -20.24 8.49 -20.85
N GLU A 98 -21.22 7.99 -20.08
CA GLU A 98 -22.07 6.86 -20.45
C GLU A 98 -22.85 7.13 -21.76
N LEU A 99 -23.04 6.11 -22.60
CA LEU A 99 -23.57 6.30 -23.97
C LEU A 99 -24.98 6.87 -24.02
N ALA A 100 -25.87 6.57 -23.07
CA ALA A 100 -27.20 7.19 -23.04
C ALA A 100 -27.16 8.69 -22.65
N LEU A 101 -26.11 9.17 -21.98
CA LEU A 101 -25.90 10.60 -21.77
C LEU A 101 -25.47 11.35 -23.05
N ALA A 102 -24.98 10.63 -24.08
CA ALA A 102 -24.48 11.19 -25.32
C ALA A 102 -25.47 11.08 -26.50
N ALA A 103 -26.44 10.16 -26.42
CA ALA A 103 -27.35 9.85 -27.52
C ALA A 103 -28.52 10.85 -27.66
N SER A 104 -28.91 11.14 -28.90
CA SER A 104 -30.07 11.97 -29.23
C SER A 104 -31.41 11.30 -28.96
N ASP A 105 -31.47 9.97 -29.15
CA ASP A 105 -32.70 9.19 -29.13
C ASP A 105 -32.39 7.69 -28.93
N ALA A 106 -33.42 6.92 -28.55
CA ALA A 106 -33.29 5.50 -28.23
C ALA A 106 -32.93 4.61 -29.43
N THR A 107 -33.15 5.05 -30.68
CA THR A 107 -32.79 4.27 -31.87
C THR A 107 -31.30 4.45 -32.20
N THR A 108 -30.80 5.69 -32.13
CA THR A 108 -29.37 6.01 -32.24
C THR A 108 -28.56 5.29 -31.15
N LEU A 109 -29.06 5.27 -29.92
CA LEU A 109 -28.45 4.53 -28.82
C LEU A 109 -28.44 3.01 -29.05
N ALA A 110 -29.58 2.43 -29.46
CA ALA A 110 -29.67 0.99 -29.75
C ALA A 110 -28.72 0.55 -30.87
N ASN A 111 -28.62 1.34 -31.95
CA ASN A 111 -27.69 1.08 -33.05
C ASN A 111 -26.23 1.11 -32.57
N THR A 112 -25.89 2.05 -31.68
CA THR A 112 -24.55 2.14 -31.07
C THR A 112 -24.24 0.90 -30.24
N TYR A 113 -25.16 0.46 -29.37
CA TYR A 113 -24.99 -0.77 -28.59
C TYR A 113 -24.85 -2.01 -29.50
N ILE A 114 -25.72 -2.18 -30.51
CA ILE A 114 -25.65 -3.29 -31.47
C ILE A 114 -24.31 -3.29 -32.22
N GLN A 115 -23.81 -2.14 -32.65
CA GLN A 115 -22.51 -2.02 -33.32
C GLN A 115 -21.37 -2.56 -32.44
N VAL A 116 -21.33 -2.16 -31.16
CA VAL A 116 -20.30 -2.58 -30.20
C VAL A 116 -20.38 -4.10 -29.96
N LEU A 117 -21.59 -4.61 -29.71
CA LEU A 117 -21.83 -6.02 -29.43
C LEU A 117 -21.50 -6.92 -30.64
N GLN A 118 -21.88 -6.49 -31.85
CA GLN A 118 -21.52 -7.20 -33.08
C GLN A 118 -20.02 -7.13 -33.39
N THR A 119 -19.35 -6.02 -33.09
CA THR A 119 -17.90 -5.87 -33.30
C THR A 119 -17.11 -6.95 -32.55
N TYR A 120 -17.56 -7.34 -31.36
CA TYR A 120 -16.91 -8.37 -30.53
C TYR A 120 -17.64 -9.72 -30.54
N SER A 121 -18.72 -9.89 -31.32
CA SER A 121 -19.60 -11.05 -31.28
C SER A 121 -20.01 -11.42 -29.85
N ALA A 122 -20.48 -10.43 -29.09
CA ALA A 122 -20.80 -10.56 -27.68
C ALA A 122 -22.10 -11.37 -27.45
N THR A 123 -22.06 -12.29 -26.49
CA THR A 123 -23.21 -13.11 -26.04
C THR A 123 -23.87 -12.52 -24.78
N TYR A 124 -23.13 -11.66 -24.06
CA TYR A 124 -23.56 -10.91 -22.89
C TYR A 124 -23.23 -9.42 -23.04
N ALA A 125 -24.18 -8.57 -22.67
CA ALA A 125 -24.00 -7.14 -22.48
C ALA A 125 -24.24 -6.79 -21.01
N ASP A 126 -23.35 -5.99 -20.43
CA ASP A 126 -23.48 -5.47 -19.07
C ASP A 126 -23.61 -3.94 -19.10
N PHE A 127 -24.53 -3.39 -18.32
CA PHE A 127 -24.76 -1.95 -18.24
C PHE A 127 -24.49 -1.50 -16.82
N ASP A 128 -23.29 -0.98 -16.59
CA ASP A 128 -22.83 -0.49 -15.30
C ASP A 128 -23.20 0.99 -15.18
N ILE A 129 -24.26 1.27 -14.42
CA ILE A 129 -24.91 2.59 -14.41
C ILE A 129 -24.79 3.23 -13.04
N GLU A 130 -23.86 4.18 -12.95
CA GLU A 130 -23.39 4.75 -11.70
C GLU A 130 -23.69 6.26 -11.56
N GLY A 131 -23.28 6.84 -10.42
CA GLY A 131 -23.14 8.29 -10.22
C GLY A 131 -24.38 9.10 -10.62
N GLY A 132 -24.21 10.04 -11.57
CA GLY A 132 -25.32 10.85 -12.10
C GLY A 132 -26.19 10.13 -13.14
N ALA A 133 -25.68 9.07 -13.79
CA ALA A 133 -26.37 8.38 -14.87
C ALA A 133 -27.55 7.51 -14.38
N VAL A 134 -27.47 6.96 -13.17
CA VAL A 134 -28.58 6.21 -12.54
C VAL A 134 -29.72 7.12 -12.06
N LYS A 135 -29.38 8.35 -11.65
CA LYS A 135 -30.33 9.35 -11.13
C LYS A 135 -31.10 10.07 -12.24
N ASN A 136 -30.56 10.10 -13.45
CA ASN A 136 -31.20 10.76 -14.59
C ASN A 136 -32.33 9.90 -15.17
N ARG A 137 -33.54 10.09 -14.63
CA ARG A 137 -34.79 9.40 -15.03
C ARG A 137 -35.03 9.40 -16.54
N ALA A 138 -34.74 10.50 -17.24
CA ALA A 138 -34.94 10.61 -18.68
C ALA A 138 -33.97 9.72 -19.46
N ASN A 139 -32.68 9.71 -19.08
CA ASN A 139 -31.68 8.87 -19.74
C ASN A 139 -31.80 7.39 -19.34
N VAL A 140 -32.33 7.09 -18.16
CA VAL A 140 -32.76 5.74 -17.77
C VAL A 140 -33.89 5.22 -18.68
N ASP A 141 -34.94 6.02 -18.89
CA ASP A 141 -36.03 5.68 -19.82
C ASP A 141 -35.54 5.56 -21.27
N LEU A 142 -34.64 6.46 -21.71
CA LEU A 142 -33.99 6.42 -23.02
C LEU A 142 -33.20 5.11 -23.23
N ARG A 143 -32.41 4.72 -22.22
CA ARG A 143 -31.61 3.50 -22.22
C ARG A 143 -32.50 2.27 -22.31
N ASN A 144 -33.54 2.17 -21.49
CA ASN A 144 -34.46 1.03 -21.51
C ASN A 144 -35.25 0.93 -22.83
N GLN A 145 -35.67 2.06 -23.42
CA GLN A 145 -36.24 2.08 -24.78
C GLN A 145 -35.24 1.59 -25.84
N ALA A 146 -33.95 1.88 -25.68
CA ALA A 146 -32.91 1.38 -26.56
C ALA A 146 -32.67 -0.12 -26.35
N LEU A 147 -32.57 -0.61 -25.11
CA LEU A 147 -32.35 -2.02 -24.81
C LEU A 147 -33.49 -2.92 -25.29
N ALA A 148 -34.73 -2.45 -25.27
CA ALA A 148 -35.86 -3.17 -25.88
C ALA A 148 -35.64 -3.42 -27.38
N LYS A 149 -35.06 -2.44 -28.11
CA LYS A 149 -34.67 -2.60 -29.52
C LYS A 149 -33.45 -3.52 -29.67
N VAL A 150 -32.47 -3.44 -28.77
CA VAL A 150 -31.29 -4.33 -28.75
C VAL A 150 -31.71 -5.79 -28.58
N GLN A 151 -32.60 -6.10 -27.62
CA GLN A 151 -33.10 -7.47 -27.42
C GLN A 151 -33.95 -7.98 -28.58
N ALA A 152 -34.74 -7.10 -29.22
CA ALA A 152 -35.47 -7.47 -30.44
C ALA A 152 -34.53 -7.79 -31.61
N ALA A 153 -33.40 -7.08 -31.72
CA ALA A 153 -32.40 -7.30 -32.78
C ALA A 153 -31.45 -8.48 -32.49
N LEU A 154 -31.15 -8.74 -31.21
CA LEU A 154 -30.21 -9.75 -30.73
C LEU A 154 -30.90 -10.65 -29.67
N PRO A 155 -31.87 -11.49 -30.05
CA PRO A 155 -32.73 -12.23 -29.09
C PRO A 155 -32.00 -13.30 -28.26
N SER A 156 -30.76 -13.65 -28.61
CA SER A 156 -29.89 -14.53 -27.83
C SER A 156 -28.95 -13.80 -26.88
N LEU A 157 -28.89 -12.46 -26.95
CA LEU A 157 -28.06 -11.64 -26.07
C LEU A 157 -28.66 -11.63 -24.67
N LYS A 158 -27.85 -11.98 -23.67
CA LYS A 158 -28.21 -11.80 -22.26
C LYS A 158 -27.80 -10.42 -21.78
N ILE A 159 -28.68 -9.74 -21.05
CA ILE A 159 -28.45 -8.39 -20.53
C ILE A 159 -28.33 -8.42 -19.00
N SER A 160 -27.22 -7.89 -18.47
CA SER A 160 -27.10 -7.51 -17.07
C SER A 160 -27.13 -6.00 -16.87
N TYR A 161 -27.64 -5.58 -15.72
CA TYR A 161 -27.40 -4.26 -15.16
C TYR A 161 -26.50 -4.43 -13.95
N THR A 162 -25.46 -3.60 -13.84
CA THR A 162 -24.62 -3.47 -12.65
C THR A 162 -24.93 -2.12 -11.99
N LEU A 163 -25.36 -2.16 -10.72
CA LEU A 163 -25.91 -0.99 -10.01
C LEU A 163 -25.36 -0.86 -8.58
N PRO A 164 -25.20 0.38 -8.07
CA PRO A 164 -24.78 0.62 -6.69
C PRO A 164 -25.89 0.26 -5.69
N VAL A 165 -25.48 -0.24 -4.53
CA VAL A 165 -26.36 -0.61 -3.41
C VAL A 165 -25.88 -0.03 -2.09
N SER A 166 -26.83 0.21 -1.20
CA SER A 166 -26.66 0.35 0.25
C SER A 166 -26.57 -1.04 0.88
N THR A 167 -26.19 -1.16 2.16
CA THR A 167 -26.33 -2.43 2.89
C THR A 167 -27.80 -2.90 2.96
N GLY A 168 -28.74 -1.96 2.80
CA GLY A 168 -30.18 -2.16 2.63
C GLY A 168 -30.67 -2.46 1.20
N GLY A 169 -29.77 -2.68 0.23
CA GLY A 169 -30.12 -2.99 -1.17
C GLY A 169 -30.08 -1.78 -2.10
N LEU A 170 -30.84 -1.82 -3.20
CA LEU A 170 -30.90 -0.71 -4.16
C LEU A 170 -31.49 0.55 -3.52
N THR A 171 -30.99 1.71 -3.95
CA THR A 171 -31.62 3.01 -3.74
C THR A 171 -32.86 3.17 -4.64
N ASP A 172 -33.71 4.17 -4.35
CA ASP A 172 -34.84 4.55 -5.20
C ASP A 172 -34.44 4.85 -6.66
N ASP A 173 -33.18 5.23 -6.89
CA ASP A 173 -32.65 5.46 -8.23
C ASP A 173 -32.44 4.15 -9.00
N GLY A 174 -31.84 3.15 -8.37
CA GLY A 174 -31.68 1.81 -8.93
C GLY A 174 -33.00 1.04 -9.06
N ILE A 175 -33.90 1.15 -8.07
CA ILE A 175 -35.23 0.52 -8.11
C ILE A 175 -36.02 1.02 -9.34
N TYR A 176 -36.05 2.33 -9.55
CA TYR A 176 -36.73 2.90 -10.72
C TYR A 176 -36.10 2.46 -12.04
N LEU A 177 -34.78 2.28 -12.12
CA LEU A 177 -34.12 1.79 -13.35
C LEU A 177 -34.62 0.40 -13.73
N VAL A 178 -34.79 -0.49 -12.74
CA VAL A 178 -35.36 -1.84 -12.94
C VAL A 178 -36.86 -1.77 -13.27
N GLN A 179 -37.62 -0.87 -12.64
CA GLN A 179 -39.03 -0.64 -12.99
C GLN A 179 -39.21 -0.07 -14.40
N SER A 180 -38.30 0.81 -14.84
CA SER A 180 -38.25 1.37 -16.19
C SER A 180 -37.91 0.29 -17.21
N ALA A 181 -36.99 -0.63 -16.90
CA ALA A 181 -36.70 -1.80 -17.73
C ALA A 181 -37.97 -2.64 -17.94
N ALA A 182 -38.68 -2.98 -16.86
CA ALA A 182 -39.95 -3.70 -16.94
C ALA A 182 -41.03 -2.94 -17.74
N LYS A 183 -41.18 -1.62 -17.52
CA LYS A 183 -42.09 -0.73 -18.26
C LYS A 183 -41.86 -0.76 -19.78
N TYR A 184 -40.60 -0.88 -20.22
CA TYR A 184 -40.24 -0.96 -21.65
C TYR A 184 -40.06 -2.40 -22.16
N ASN A 185 -40.45 -3.41 -21.38
CA ASN A 185 -40.32 -4.84 -21.69
C ASN A 185 -38.87 -5.32 -21.90
N VAL A 186 -37.90 -4.66 -21.26
CA VAL A 186 -36.51 -5.10 -21.21
C VAL A 186 -36.39 -6.24 -20.21
N LYS A 187 -35.94 -7.41 -20.69
CA LYS A 187 -35.66 -8.58 -19.87
C LYS A 187 -34.27 -8.43 -19.26
N ILE A 188 -34.18 -8.30 -17.93
CA ILE A 188 -32.90 -8.32 -17.21
C ILE A 188 -32.55 -9.77 -16.85
N ASP A 189 -31.55 -10.34 -17.50
CA ASP A 189 -31.07 -11.70 -17.27
C ASP A 189 -30.28 -11.85 -15.97
N CYS A 190 -29.64 -10.77 -15.50
CA CYS A 190 -28.96 -10.72 -14.20
C CYS A 190 -28.92 -9.28 -13.70
N LEU A 191 -29.44 -9.00 -12.51
CA LEU A 191 -29.21 -7.74 -11.83
C LEU A 191 -28.01 -7.90 -10.91
N ASN A 192 -26.86 -7.42 -11.36
CA ASN A 192 -25.62 -7.45 -10.62
C ASN A 192 -25.57 -6.26 -9.65
N ILE A 193 -25.18 -6.48 -8.40
CA ILE A 193 -25.04 -5.41 -7.41
C ILE A 193 -23.56 -5.15 -7.09
N MET A 194 -23.19 -3.88 -7.03
CA MET A 194 -21.89 -3.45 -6.53
C MET A 194 -21.95 -3.43 -5.00
N ALA A 195 -21.61 -4.57 -4.40
CA ALA A 195 -21.61 -4.83 -2.97
C ALA A 195 -20.35 -4.27 -2.28
N MET A 196 -20.10 -2.98 -2.53
CA MET A 196 -18.93 -2.20 -2.17
C MET A 196 -19.34 -0.73 -1.94
N ASP A 197 -18.49 0.04 -1.27
CA ASP A 197 -18.56 1.49 -1.16
C ASP A 197 -19.93 1.98 -0.70
N TYR A 198 -20.36 1.39 0.41
CA TYR A 198 -21.64 1.71 1.05
C TYR A 198 -21.62 3.13 1.63
N TYR A 199 -20.46 3.60 2.12
CA TYR A 199 -20.28 4.89 2.80
C TYR A 199 -21.27 5.15 3.95
N GLU A 200 -21.85 4.07 4.51
CA GLU A 200 -22.79 4.15 5.63
C GLU A 200 -22.03 4.31 6.95
N ASN A 201 -22.61 5.07 7.89
CA ASN A 201 -22.03 5.25 9.23
C ASN A 201 -22.34 4.03 10.12
N ILE A 202 -21.74 2.89 9.77
CA ILE A 202 -21.92 1.57 10.40
C ILE A 202 -20.54 0.94 10.68
N PRO A 203 -20.43 0.01 11.64
CA PRO A 203 -19.17 -0.69 11.87
C PRO A 203 -18.88 -1.69 10.73
N TYR A 204 -17.75 -1.56 10.04
CA TYR A 204 -17.29 -2.54 9.04
C TYR A 204 -16.47 -3.71 9.61
N LYS A 205 -16.29 -3.74 10.94
CA LYS A 205 -15.64 -4.83 11.68
C LYS A 205 -16.44 -5.24 12.90
N ASP A 206 -16.37 -6.52 13.26
CA ASP A 206 -16.96 -7.04 14.50
C ASP A 206 -16.13 -6.64 15.73
N SER A 207 -16.61 -7.00 16.93
CA SER A 207 -15.91 -6.74 18.20
C SER A 207 -14.55 -7.43 18.33
N ASN A 208 -14.23 -8.38 17.46
CA ASN A 208 -12.97 -9.12 17.41
C ASN A 208 -12.04 -8.61 16.30
N GLY A 209 -12.45 -7.59 15.54
CA GLY A 209 -11.70 -7.02 14.42
C GLY A 209 -11.87 -7.76 13.08
N ASN A 210 -12.71 -8.80 13.00
CA ASN A 210 -13.02 -9.47 11.74
C ASN A 210 -13.84 -8.55 10.83
N SER A 211 -13.64 -8.64 9.51
CA SER A 211 -14.46 -7.89 8.56
C SER A 211 -15.93 -8.32 8.59
N LEU A 212 -16.83 -7.36 8.33
CA LEU A 212 -18.26 -7.58 8.13
C LEU A 212 -18.67 -7.47 6.65
N MET A 213 -17.72 -7.23 5.74
CA MET A 213 -18.01 -6.91 4.34
C MET A 213 -18.73 -8.04 3.58
N GLY A 214 -18.39 -9.30 3.83
CA GLY A 214 -19.11 -10.44 3.28
C GLY A 214 -20.55 -10.53 3.79
N GLN A 215 -20.79 -10.13 5.04
CA GLN A 215 -22.12 -10.10 5.63
C GLN A 215 -22.98 -8.99 5.01
N TYR A 216 -22.38 -7.81 4.78
CA TYR A 216 -23.05 -6.70 4.09
C TYR A 216 -23.34 -7.00 2.63
N ALA A 217 -22.44 -7.64 1.90
CA ALA A 217 -22.70 -8.12 0.53
C ALA A 217 -23.86 -9.12 0.46
N ILE A 218 -23.98 -10.00 1.47
CA ILE A 218 -25.10 -10.93 1.60
C ILE A 218 -26.40 -10.21 1.99
N ALA A 219 -26.34 -9.18 2.84
CA ALA A 219 -27.48 -8.38 3.27
C ALA A 219 -28.06 -7.56 2.10
N SER A 220 -27.22 -6.81 1.38
CA SER A 220 -27.61 -6.02 0.21
C SER A 220 -28.17 -6.90 -0.91
N THR A 221 -27.62 -8.10 -1.12
CA THR A 221 -28.17 -9.11 -2.05
C THR A 221 -29.58 -9.55 -1.67
N LYS A 222 -29.83 -9.89 -0.40
CA LYS A 222 -31.15 -10.31 0.10
C LYS A 222 -32.17 -9.18 0.03
N ALA A 223 -31.76 -7.96 0.37
CA ALA A 223 -32.61 -6.79 0.32
C ALA A 223 -32.98 -6.42 -1.14
N THR A 224 -32.01 -6.43 -2.05
CA THR A 224 -32.24 -6.22 -3.49
C THR A 224 -33.21 -7.25 -4.08
N TYR A 225 -33.01 -8.54 -3.77
CA TYR A 225 -33.94 -9.58 -4.21
C TYR A 225 -35.37 -9.37 -3.67
N LYS A 226 -35.51 -8.88 -2.43
CA LYS A 226 -36.82 -8.52 -1.86
C LYS A 226 -37.44 -7.28 -2.53
N GLN A 227 -36.64 -6.30 -2.94
CA GLN A 227 -37.10 -5.07 -3.60
C GLN A 227 -37.58 -5.32 -5.04
N VAL A 228 -36.80 -6.06 -5.83
CA VAL A 228 -37.00 -6.15 -7.30
C VAL A 228 -36.86 -7.57 -7.90
N GLY A 229 -36.72 -8.61 -7.07
CA GLY A 229 -36.48 -9.99 -7.53
C GLY A 229 -37.58 -10.64 -8.39
N THR A 230 -38.74 -9.99 -8.54
CA THR A 230 -39.82 -10.38 -9.47
C THR A 230 -39.71 -9.72 -10.85
N LEU A 231 -38.85 -8.70 -11.00
CA LEU A 231 -38.64 -7.93 -12.23
C LEU A 231 -37.37 -8.34 -12.99
N VAL A 232 -36.56 -9.23 -12.41
CA VAL A 232 -35.25 -9.67 -12.93
C VAL A 232 -35.15 -11.20 -12.84
N GLN A 233 -34.37 -11.86 -13.70
CA GLN A 233 -34.27 -13.32 -13.66
C GLN A 233 -33.44 -13.84 -12.48
N SER A 234 -32.43 -13.09 -12.06
CA SER A 234 -31.50 -13.45 -11.00
C SER A 234 -30.72 -12.23 -10.49
N ILE A 235 -29.97 -12.42 -9.40
CA ILE A 235 -29.04 -11.45 -8.83
C ILE A 235 -27.59 -11.89 -9.08
N GLY A 236 -26.71 -10.93 -9.35
CA GLY A 236 -25.26 -11.06 -9.32
C GLY A 236 -24.66 -10.28 -8.15
N ILE A 237 -23.49 -10.70 -7.66
CA ILE A 237 -22.79 -10.04 -6.55
C ILE A 237 -21.37 -9.65 -7.00
N THR A 238 -21.05 -8.36 -7.01
CA THR A 238 -19.71 -7.82 -7.25
C THR A 238 -19.26 -7.03 -6.02
N PRO A 239 -18.43 -7.60 -5.13
CA PRO A 239 -17.68 -6.84 -4.14
C PRO A 239 -16.45 -6.18 -4.79
N MET A 240 -15.89 -5.14 -4.16
CA MET A 240 -14.52 -4.73 -4.40
C MET A 240 -13.61 -5.57 -3.51
N ILE A 241 -12.49 -6.07 -4.02
CA ILE A 241 -11.59 -6.96 -3.26
C ILE A 241 -10.44 -6.20 -2.60
N GLY A 242 -10.09 -6.57 -1.37
CA GLY A 242 -9.09 -5.85 -0.60
C GLY A 242 -9.69 -4.64 0.10
N VAL A 243 -9.11 -3.46 -0.08
CA VAL A 243 -9.59 -2.19 0.51
C VAL A 243 -10.43 -1.47 -0.54
N ASN A 244 -11.63 -1.01 -0.17
CA ASN A 244 -12.50 -0.25 -1.07
C ASN A 244 -12.12 1.24 -1.11
N ASP A 245 -12.90 2.09 -1.78
CA ASP A 245 -12.69 3.55 -1.80
C ASP A 245 -13.03 4.18 -0.42
N ASP A 246 -13.99 3.63 0.33
CA ASP A 246 -13.99 3.80 1.79
C ASP A 246 -12.92 2.89 2.44
N VAL A 247 -11.85 3.49 2.95
CA VAL A 247 -10.73 2.78 3.60
C VAL A 247 -11.11 1.98 4.87
N ASN A 248 -12.30 2.19 5.42
CA ASN A 248 -12.82 1.39 6.53
C ASN A 248 -13.43 0.06 6.06
N GLU A 249 -13.86 0.00 4.80
CA GLU A 249 -14.38 -1.19 4.14
C GLU A 249 -13.22 -2.04 3.59
N VAL A 250 -13.05 -3.26 4.14
CA VAL A 250 -12.01 -4.19 3.71
C VAL A 250 -12.61 -5.57 3.46
N PHE A 251 -12.79 -5.93 2.19
CA PHE A 251 -13.27 -7.24 1.76
C PHE A 251 -12.12 -8.24 1.71
N THR A 252 -12.11 -9.18 2.67
CA THR A 252 -11.03 -10.16 2.86
C THR A 252 -11.29 -11.47 2.11
N LEU A 253 -10.30 -12.37 2.08
CA LEU A 253 -10.48 -13.73 1.58
C LEU A 253 -11.54 -14.54 2.37
N ALA A 254 -11.76 -14.22 3.65
CA ALA A 254 -12.83 -14.84 4.43
C ALA A 254 -14.22 -14.36 3.96
N ASP A 255 -14.35 -13.07 3.63
CA ASP A 255 -15.55 -12.50 3.02
C ASP A 255 -15.81 -13.10 1.63
N ALA A 256 -14.75 -13.29 0.83
CA ALA A 256 -14.82 -13.94 -0.48
C ALA A 256 -15.36 -15.36 -0.39
N ALA A 257 -14.87 -16.15 0.58
CA ALA A 257 -15.37 -17.50 0.85
C ALA A 257 -16.84 -17.48 1.33
N GLN A 258 -17.21 -16.51 2.16
CA GLN A 258 -18.57 -16.35 2.68
C GLN A 258 -19.57 -16.00 1.56
N VAL A 259 -19.24 -15.05 0.69
CA VAL A 259 -20.05 -14.66 -0.48
C VAL A 259 -20.17 -15.81 -1.46
N ALA A 260 -19.09 -16.54 -1.76
CA ALA A 260 -19.12 -17.69 -2.64
C ALA A 260 -20.01 -18.83 -2.10
N ALA A 261 -19.91 -19.16 -0.81
CA ALA A 261 -20.77 -20.16 -0.17
C ALA A 261 -22.25 -19.74 -0.15
N PHE A 262 -22.53 -18.45 0.07
CA PHE A 262 -23.89 -17.91 -0.03
C PHE A 262 -24.44 -17.99 -1.46
N ALA A 263 -23.68 -17.57 -2.47
CA ALA A 263 -24.09 -17.62 -3.87
C ALA A 263 -24.37 -19.07 -4.33
N ALA A 264 -23.47 -20.01 -4.01
CA ALA A 264 -23.62 -21.42 -4.36
C ALA A 264 -24.89 -22.05 -3.76
N SER A 265 -25.27 -21.66 -2.54
CA SER A 265 -26.45 -22.17 -1.83
C SER A 265 -27.77 -21.42 -2.13
N THR A 266 -27.72 -20.23 -2.74
CA THR A 266 -28.88 -19.35 -2.90
C THR A 266 -29.45 -19.39 -4.32
N SER A 267 -30.67 -19.92 -4.48
CA SER A 267 -31.30 -20.25 -5.78
C SER A 267 -31.40 -19.09 -6.78
N TYR A 268 -31.64 -17.86 -6.30
CA TYR A 268 -31.80 -16.66 -7.13
C TYR A 268 -30.50 -15.92 -7.43
N VAL A 269 -29.36 -16.32 -6.85
CA VAL A 269 -28.05 -15.80 -7.24
C VAL A 269 -27.52 -16.62 -8.41
N SER A 270 -27.13 -15.97 -9.50
CA SER A 270 -26.58 -16.64 -10.69
C SER A 270 -25.18 -16.17 -11.08
N MET A 271 -24.65 -15.12 -10.45
CA MET A 271 -23.31 -14.61 -10.75
C MET A 271 -22.58 -14.16 -9.47
N VAL A 272 -21.28 -14.43 -9.42
CA VAL A 272 -20.33 -13.71 -8.57
C VAL A 272 -19.29 -13.06 -9.48
N SER A 273 -18.81 -11.89 -9.09
CA SER A 273 -17.76 -11.14 -9.75
C SER A 273 -16.97 -10.40 -8.68
N PHE A 274 -15.98 -9.60 -9.07
CA PHE A 274 -15.41 -8.56 -8.23
C PHE A 274 -14.78 -7.44 -9.05
N TRP A 275 -14.64 -6.27 -8.43
CA TRP A 275 -13.76 -5.20 -8.87
C TRP A 275 -12.41 -5.34 -8.13
N VAL A 276 -11.26 -5.54 -8.78
CA VAL A 276 -10.99 -5.73 -10.22
C VAL A 276 -9.86 -6.76 -10.37
N VAL A 277 -9.77 -7.46 -11.50
CA VAL A 277 -8.75 -8.53 -11.72
C VAL A 277 -7.32 -8.05 -11.45
N ALA A 278 -6.99 -6.80 -11.76
CA ALA A 278 -5.65 -6.23 -11.50
C ALA A 278 -5.27 -6.18 -10.00
N ALA A 279 -6.24 -6.21 -9.08
CA ALA A 279 -5.99 -6.28 -7.63
C ALA A 279 -5.70 -7.72 -7.14
N ASP A 280 -6.18 -8.76 -7.83
CA ASP A 280 -6.00 -10.17 -7.45
C ASP A 280 -4.68 -10.77 -7.99
N SER A 281 -3.56 -10.12 -7.67
CA SER A 281 -2.24 -10.38 -8.28
C SER A 281 -1.72 -11.83 -8.18
N ASN A 282 -2.17 -12.62 -7.20
CA ASN A 282 -1.82 -14.04 -7.03
C ASN A 282 -3.01 -15.00 -7.34
N GLY A 283 -4.15 -14.45 -7.74
CA GLY A 283 -5.37 -15.20 -8.03
C GLY A 283 -6.08 -15.74 -6.78
N SER A 284 -5.76 -15.26 -5.58
CA SER A 284 -6.29 -15.81 -4.32
C SER A 284 -7.78 -15.55 -4.13
N TYR A 285 -8.30 -14.40 -4.55
CA TYR A 285 -9.74 -14.11 -4.50
C TYR A 285 -10.51 -14.97 -5.50
N ALA A 286 -10.06 -15.04 -6.76
CA ALA A 286 -10.68 -15.89 -7.77
C ALA A 286 -10.64 -17.38 -7.40
N LYS A 287 -9.50 -17.90 -6.92
CA LYS A 287 -9.40 -19.30 -6.44
C LYS A 287 -10.35 -19.58 -5.28
N THR A 288 -10.43 -18.67 -4.32
CA THR A 288 -11.35 -18.79 -3.16
C THR A 288 -12.81 -18.82 -3.62
N ILE A 289 -13.20 -17.93 -4.52
CA ILE A 289 -14.56 -17.87 -5.06
C ILE A 289 -14.88 -19.12 -5.88
N LEU A 290 -14.02 -19.49 -6.82
CA LEU A 290 -14.20 -20.68 -7.67
C LEU A 290 -14.30 -21.97 -6.84
N ALA A 291 -13.48 -22.12 -5.79
CA ALA A 291 -13.55 -23.24 -4.86
C ALA A 291 -14.88 -23.25 -4.07
N GLY A 292 -15.32 -22.09 -3.56
CA GLY A 292 -16.60 -21.95 -2.86
C GLY A 292 -17.81 -22.26 -3.74
N LEU A 293 -17.78 -21.83 -5.01
CA LEU A 293 -18.83 -22.13 -6.00
C LEU A 293 -18.86 -23.62 -6.38
N ALA A 294 -17.70 -24.26 -6.52
CA ALA A 294 -17.61 -25.70 -6.80
C ALA A 294 -18.06 -26.56 -5.60
N GLY A 295 -17.77 -26.14 -4.37
CA GLY A 295 -18.11 -26.88 -3.14
C GLY A 295 -19.61 -26.94 -2.81
N GLY A 296 -20.44 -26.05 -3.36
CA GLY A 296 -21.87 -25.98 -3.07
C GLY A 296 -22.75 -27.09 -3.68
N ALA A 297 -22.17 -28.00 -4.46
CA ALA A 297 -22.90 -29.00 -5.25
C ALA A 297 -23.19 -30.35 -4.52
N THR A 298 -23.26 -30.38 -3.18
CA THR A 298 -23.87 -31.50 -2.42
C THR A 298 -24.60 -31.03 -1.15
N THR A 299 -25.53 -31.85 -0.65
CA THR A 299 -26.63 -31.42 0.24
C THR A 299 -26.39 -31.47 1.75
N LYS A 300 -26.85 -30.40 2.43
CA LYS A 300 -27.52 -30.37 3.76
C LYS A 300 -26.75 -30.76 5.05
N THR A 301 -26.49 -29.71 5.85
CA THR A 301 -26.67 -29.57 7.33
C THR A 301 -25.78 -30.32 8.35
N SER A 302 -25.40 -29.56 9.39
CA SER A 302 -24.85 -29.89 10.71
C SER A 302 -23.42 -30.46 10.86
N THR A 303 -22.56 -29.63 11.45
CA THR A 303 -21.31 -29.94 12.19
C THR A 303 -21.60 -30.56 13.58
N PRO A 304 -20.60 -31.09 14.33
CA PRO A 304 -19.19 -31.41 13.99
C PRO A 304 -18.64 -32.79 14.47
N ALA A 305 -17.44 -33.13 13.97
CA ALA A 305 -16.34 -33.90 14.63
C ALA A 305 -16.25 -35.46 14.61
N SER A 306 -14.97 -35.88 14.51
CA SER A 306 -14.28 -37.16 14.84
C SER A 306 -14.52 -38.46 14.04
N THR A 307 -13.58 -38.71 13.11
CA THR A 307 -12.79 -39.95 12.93
C THR A 307 -13.32 -41.31 13.45
N THR A 308 -13.36 -42.33 12.59
CA THR A 308 -12.22 -43.27 12.36
C THR A 308 -12.56 -44.32 11.28
N ALA A 309 -11.53 -44.95 10.68
CA ALA A 309 -11.70 -45.87 9.55
C ALA A 309 -10.72 -47.07 9.62
N SER A 310 -11.19 -48.24 9.16
CA SER A 310 -10.44 -49.40 8.60
C SER A 310 -11.28 -50.69 8.71
N SER A 311 -11.11 -51.73 7.90
CA SER A 311 -10.51 -51.91 6.57
C SER A 311 -10.80 -53.35 6.10
N ILE A 312 -10.51 -53.69 4.84
CA ILE A 312 -9.74 -54.88 4.40
C ILE A 312 -9.75 -54.95 2.86
N ALA A 313 -8.57 -55.19 2.28
CA ALA A 313 -8.29 -55.42 0.85
C ALA A 313 -8.04 -56.95 0.63
N PRO A 314 -7.31 -57.48 -0.37
CA PRO A 314 -6.72 -56.93 -1.62
C PRO A 314 -7.18 -57.67 -2.90
N SER A 315 -6.93 -57.16 -4.12
CA SER A 315 -5.74 -57.50 -4.96
C SER A 315 -5.98 -57.11 -6.44
N SER A 316 -5.01 -56.99 -7.37
CA SER A 316 -3.55 -56.76 -7.29
C SER A 316 -2.91 -56.65 -8.71
N VAL A 317 -2.14 -55.58 -9.01
CA VAL A 317 -1.03 -55.53 -10.03
C VAL A 317 -1.46 -55.62 -11.53
N THR A 318 -0.96 -54.91 -12.55
CA THR A 318 0.14 -53.94 -12.85
C THR A 318 -0.42 -52.88 -13.83
N SER A 319 0.11 -51.66 -14.07
CA SER A 319 1.52 -51.26 -14.17
C SER A 319 1.80 -49.77 -13.86
N ALA A 320 2.70 -49.55 -12.90
CA ALA A 320 3.80 -48.56 -12.86
C ALA A 320 3.56 -47.02 -12.95
N PRO A 321 4.40 -46.21 -12.26
CA PRO A 321 3.94 -45.04 -11.47
C PRO A 321 4.93 -43.83 -11.66
N PRO A 322 5.30 -42.96 -10.68
CA PRO A 322 4.76 -42.67 -9.34
C PRO A 322 4.59 -41.17 -8.97
N VAL A 323 3.82 -40.98 -7.90
CA VAL A 323 3.78 -39.79 -7.03
C VAL A 323 5.11 -39.66 -6.26
N THR A 324 5.64 -38.44 -6.10
CA THR A 324 6.67 -38.15 -5.10
C THR A 324 6.05 -38.01 -3.70
N THR A 325 6.10 -39.08 -2.92
CA THR A 325 5.80 -39.07 -1.47
C THR A 325 6.87 -38.32 -0.69
N ALA A 326 6.47 -37.65 0.40
CA ALA A 326 7.35 -36.84 1.22
C ALA A 326 8.47 -37.64 1.92
N SER A 327 9.66 -37.04 2.02
CA SER A 327 10.83 -37.57 2.71
C SER A 327 11.34 -36.56 3.73
N GLY A 328 11.01 -36.74 5.00
CA GLY A 328 11.48 -35.87 6.09
C GLY A 328 11.19 -36.44 7.47
N THR A 329 12.19 -36.43 8.35
CA THR A 329 12.02 -36.61 9.79
C THR A 329 11.24 -35.42 10.37
N CYS A 330 10.29 -35.68 11.27
CA CYS A 330 9.57 -34.58 11.91
C CYS A 330 10.47 -33.76 12.84
N PHE A 331 10.35 -32.43 12.78
CA PHE A 331 10.84 -31.51 13.81
C PHE A 331 10.10 -31.76 15.15
N PRO A 332 10.57 -31.20 16.29
CA PRO A 332 9.86 -31.30 17.57
C PRO A 332 8.40 -30.84 17.46
N ALA A 333 7.47 -31.54 18.10
CA ALA A 333 6.04 -31.21 17.99
C ALA A 333 5.75 -29.80 18.53
N TYR A 334 4.95 -29.02 17.79
CA TYR A 334 4.52 -27.68 18.18
C TYR A 334 3.73 -27.72 19.50
N ASN A 335 4.06 -26.79 20.41
CA ASN A 335 3.38 -26.62 21.69
C ASN A 335 2.94 -25.14 21.85
N PRO A 336 1.63 -24.84 21.92
CA PRO A 336 1.13 -23.47 21.96
C PRO A 336 1.50 -22.69 23.23
N SER A 337 1.98 -23.36 24.29
CA SER A 337 2.43 -22.70 25.52
C SER A 337 3.90 -22.27 25.51
N ILE A 338 4.64 -22.55 24.44
CA ILE A 338 6.05 -22.14 24.28
C ILE A 338 6.10 -20.93 23.34
N ALA A 339 6.92 -19.94 23.71
CA ALA A 339 7.24 -18.81 22.83
C ALA A 339 8.30 -19.24 21.80
N TYR A 340 8.02 -19.00 20.53
CA TYR A 340 8.92 -19.30 19.42
C TYR A 340 9.37 -17.99 18.76
N SER A 341 10.66 -17.93 18.44
CA SER A 341 11.29 -16.84 17.68
C SER A 341 11.35 -17.17 16.18
N GLY A 342 11.71 -16.19 15.35
CA GLY A 342 12.10 -16.42 13.96
C GLY A 342 13.12 -17.57 13.83
N GLN A 343 13.03 -18.31 12.72
CA GLN A 343 13.77 -19.56 12.41
C GLN A 343 13.45 -20.80 13.28
N SER A 344 12.58 -20.70 14.29
CA SER A 344 12.14 -21.86 15.11
C SER A 344 11.57 -23.00 14.24
N LYS A 345 11.90 -24.26 14.55
CA LYS A 345 11.50 -25.43 13.74
C LYS A 345 10.59 -26.36 14.53
N VAL A 346 9.38 -26.61 14.04
CA VAL A 346 8.37 -27.44 14.71
C VAL A 346 7.62 -28.34 13.72
N SER A 347 7.07 -29.47 14.18
CA SER A 347 6.12 -30.26 13.40
C SER A 347 4.71 -30.13 13.95
N TYR A 348 3.72 -30.10 13.06
CA TYR A 348 2.31 -30.05 13.42
C TYR A 348 1.49 -30.78 12.35
N ASN A 349 0.54 -31.63 12.76
CA ASN A 349 -0.30 -32.44 11.86
C ASN A 349 0.45 -33.22 10.76
N GLY A 350 1.63 -33.77 11.08
CA GLY A 350 2.43 -34.53 10.11
C GLY A 350 3.06 -33.66 9.01
N VAL A 351 3.31 -32.38 9.29
CA VAL A 351 3.99 -31.44 8.42
C VAL A 351 5.04 -30.68 9.23
N ASN A 352 6.22 -30.49 8.65
CA ASN A 352 7.29 -29.68 9.23
C ASN A 352 7.09 -28.21 8.91
N TYR A 353 7.38 -27.32 9.84
CA TYR A 353 7.26 -25.87 9.71
C TYR A 353 8.50 -25.16 10.26
N ILE A 354 8.88 -24.05 9.61
CA ILE A 354 9.91 -23.11 10.09
C ILE A 354 9.26 -21.75 10.28
N ASN A 355 9.49 -21.13 11.44
CA ASN A 355 9.01 -19.79 11.73
C ASN A 355 9.79 -18.76 10.92
N THR A 356 9.09 -17.83 10.25
CA THR A 356 9.72 -16.83 9.38
C THR A 356 9.94 -15.47 10.03
N TRP A 357 9.03 -14.99 10.89
CA TRP A 357 9.21 -13.73 11.64
C TRP A 357 8.41 -13.63 12.95
N TYR A 358 7.58 -14.61 13.28
CA TYR A 358 6.72 -14.54 14.47
C TYR A 358 7.56 -14.66 15.75
N GLU A 359 7.33 -13.75 16.69
CA GLU A 359 7.94 -13.73 18.02
C GLU A 359 6.81 -13.84 19.06
N GLY A 360 6.56 -15.04 19.60
CA GLY A 360 5.50 -15.23 20.58
C GLY A 360 5.04 -16.67 20.81
N ALA A 361 4.06 -16.85 21.70
CA ALA A 361 3.41 -18.13 21.99
C ALA A 361 1.95 -18.14 21.51
N GLY A 362 1.48 -19.30 21.04
CA GLY A 362 0.06 -19.56 20.76
C GLY A 362 -0.39 -19.46 19.30
N TRP A 363 0.43 -18.94 18.37
CA TRP A 363 0.08 -18.99 16.94
C TRP A 363 0.47 -20.32 16.30
N VAL A 364 -0.49 -20.99 15.66
CA VAL A 364 -0.44 -22.41 15.30
C VAL A 364 0.04 -22.60 13.85
N PRO A 365 1.03 -23.48 13.58
CA PRO A 365 1.44 -23.81 12.20
C PRO A 365 0.30 -24.46 11.40
N GLY A 366 0.16 -24.16 10.11
CA GLY A 366 -0.91 -24.76 9.31
C GLY A 366 -0.84 -24.52 7.80
N PRO A 367 -1.63 -25.25 6.99
CA PRO A 367 -1.77 -24.98 5.56
C PRO A 367 -2.54 -23.66 5.37
N GLY A 368 -1.92 -22.69 4.71
CA GLY A 368 -2.38 -21.29 4.72
C GLY A 368 -1.49 -20.35 5.53
N ALA A 369 -0.31 -20.81 5.97
CA ALA A 369 0.81 -19.93 6.29
C ALA A 369 1.75 -19.85 5.06
N SER A 370 1.38 -19.00 4.10
CA SER A 370 2.23 -18.59 2.98
C SER A 370 3.41 -17.75 3.48
N PRO A 371 4.50 -17.58 2.69
CA PRO A 371 5.49 -16.53 2.94
C PRO A 371 4.90 -15.12 3.09
N SER A 372 3.70 -14.87 2.54
CA SER A 372 2.92 -13.63 2.72
C SER A 372 2.22 -13.50 4.07
N ASP A 373 1.97 -14.61 4.77
CA ASP A 373 1.03 -14.66 5.90
C ASP A 373 1.78 -14.76 7.24
N GLY A 374 3.03 -15.25 7.23
CA GLY A 374 4.07 -14.66 8.07
C GLY A 374 4.36 -15.27 9.45
N GLY A 375 4.32 -16.59 9.64
CA GLY A 375 4.79 -17.13 10.93
C GLY A 375 5.22 -18.57 10.99
N TRP A 376 4.78 -19.41 10.07
CA TRP A 376 5.13 -20.83 10.04
C TRP A 376 5.10 -21.37 8.62
N VAL A 377 6.21 -21.27 7.88
CA VAL A 377 6.27 -21.76 6.50
C VAL A 377 6.48 -23.27 6.48
N SER A 378 5.58 -23.97 5.79
CA SER A 378 5.64 -25.42 5.59
C SER A 378 6.91 -25.83 4.83
N GLN A 379 7.58 -26.86 5.35
CA GLN A 379 8.71 -27.56 4.73
C GLN A 379 8.29 -28.91 4.13
N GLY A 380 6.99 -29.17 4.03
CA GLY A 380 6.43 -30.44 3.56
C GLY A 380 6.13 -31.46 4.66
N ALA A 381 5.46 -32.54 4.25
CA ALA A 381 4.97 -33.58 5.16
C ALA A 381 6.10 -34.40 5.82
N CYS A 382 5.82 -34.92 7.02
CA CYS A 382 6.72 -35.75 7.81
C CYS A 382 5.93 -36.88 8.51
N GLY A 383 6.51 -38.08 8.60
CA GLY A 383 5.90 -39.25 9.25
C GLY A 383 5.08 -40.19 8.33
N THR A 384 4.78 -41.40 8.82
CA THR A 384 4.11 -42.49 8.09
C THR A 384 2.83 -43.00 8.80
N SER A 385 1.97 -43.71 8.06
CA SER A 385 0.53 -43.86 8.33
C SER A 385 0.06 -44.80 9.47
N ALA A 386 -0.77 -44.25 10.35
CA ALA A 386 -2.03 -44.74 10.98
C ALA A 386 -2.28 -46.23 11.36
N THR A 387 -2.86 -46.46 12.56
CA THR A 387 -3.84 -47.54 12.88
C THR A 387 -4.76 -47.13 14.07
N VAL A 388 -5.94 -47.74 14.23
CA VAL A 388 -7.02 -47.42 15.21
C VAL A 388 -7.66 -48.68 15.82
N VAL A 389 -8.07 -48.63 17.11
CA VAL A 389 -9.11 -49.48 17.77
C VAL A 389 -9.79 -48.65 18.90
N THR A 390 -11.05 -48.18 18.85
CA THR A 390 -12.42 -48.72 19.14
C THR A 390 -12.99 -48.52 20.58
N MET A 391 -14.32 -48.28 20.67
CA MET A 391 -15.16 -47.76 21.80
C MET A 391 -15.70 -48.81 22.82
N PRO A 392 -16.34 -48.43 23.97
CA PRO A 392 -17.80 -48.17 24.03
C PRO A 392 -18.29 -47.00 24.96
N GLN A 393 -19.59 -46.67 24.86
CA GLN A 393 -20.34 -45.57 25.51
C GLN A 393 -20.69 -45.79 27.01
N SER A 394 -21.07 -44.72 27.74
CA SER A 394 -22.46 -44.56 28.29
C SER A 394 -22.75 -43.27 29.10
N THR A 395 -23.94 -42.68 28.86
CA THR A 395 -24.87 -42.01 29.82
C THR A 395 -24.42 -40.78 30.66
N LEU A 396 -24.97 -39.58 30.41
CA LEU A 396 -26.18 -38.98 31.02
C LEU A 396 -26.05 -38.52 32.49
N THR A 397 -26.08 -37.20 32.76
CA THR A 397 -27.26 -36.48 33.30
C THR A 397 -26.96 -35.00 33.62
N SER A 398 -28.01 -34.26 33.94
CA SER A 398 -28.11 -32.80 34.03
C SER A 398 -27.95 -32.22 35.45
N ALA A 399 -27.73 -30.90 35.49
CA ALA A 399 -28.42 -29.90 36.33
C ALA A 399 -27.63 -29.16 37.44
N SER A 400 -27.66 -27.83 37.27
CA SER A 400 -27.95 -26.78 38.27
C SER A 400 -26.99 -26.47 39.44
N ALA A 401 -26.34 -25.32 39.26
CA ALA A 401 -26.59 -24.07 40.01
C ALA A 401 -25.85 -23.75 41.32
N ALA A 402 -25.46 -22.47 41.40
CA ALA A 402 -25.03 -21.68 42.56
C ALA A 402 -23.73 -22.10 43.28
N SER A 403 -23.00 -21.23 43.98
CA SER A 403 -22.76 -19.77 43.91
C SER A 403 -21.66 -19.44 44.95
N THR A 404 -21.14 -18.21 44.96
CA THR A 404 -20.67 -17.51 46.19
C THR A 404 -19.22 -17.77 46.68
N VAL A 405 -18.31 -16.85 46.26
CA VAL A 405 -17.51 -15.95 47.14
C VAL A 405 -16.13 -16.35 47.73
N MET A 406 -15.16 -15.46 47.43
CA MET A 406 -13.99 -14.93 48.19
C MET A 406 -12.67 -15.71 48.49
N THR A 407 -11.59 -15.02 48.09
CA THR A 407 -10.33 -14.68 48.81
C THR A 407 -9.21 -15.72 49.13
N SER A 408 -8.07 -15.47 48.47
CA SER A 408 -6.74 -15.17 49.07
C SER A 408 -5.79 -16.29 49.55
N ALA A 409 -4.49 -15.90 49.59
CA ALA A 409 -3.37 -16.43 50.37
C ALA A 409 -2.60 -17.69 49.91
N LYS A 410 -1.48 -17.42 49.21
CA LYS A 410 -0.14 -18.08 49.25
C LYS A 410 0.34 -18.38 50.71
N PRO A 411 1.47 -19.11 50.96
CA PRO A 411 1.92 -20.45 50.52
C PRO A 411 2.52 -21.28 51.70
N SER A 412 3.39 -22.27 51.37
CA SER A 412 4.47 -22.84 52.21
C SER A 412 4.08 -23.98 53.19
N THR A 413 4.91 -24.98 53.54
CA THR A 413 6.24 -25.46 53.03
C THR A 413 6.61 -26.82 53.66
N THR A 414 7.45 -27.62 52.99
CA THR A 414 8.39 -28.64 53.56
C THR A 414 7.79 -29.82 54.36
N THR A 415 8.36 -31.02 54.45
CA THR A 415 9.73 -31.59 54.28
C THR A 415 9.61 -32.96 53.56
N SER A 416 10.51 -33.52 52.75
CA SER A 416 11.97 -33.48 52.54
C SER A 416 12.83 -34.41 53.42
N LYS A 417 13.81 -35.07 52.74
CA LYS A 417 14.91 -35.97 53.16
C LYS A 417 14.71 -37.46 52.83
N SER A 418 15.72 -38.21 52.37
CA SER A 418 17.18 -37.93 52.28
C SER A 418 17.92 -38.64 51.14
N SER A 419 19.01 -38.02 50.64
CA SER A 419 20.27 -38.59 50.05
C SER A 419 20.17 -39.66 48.95
N GLY A 420 20.79 -39.56 47.78
CA GLY A 420 22.16 -39.09 47.45
C GLY A 420 22.98 -40.31 46.94
N THR A 421 23.97 -40.25 46.03
CA THR A 421 24.68 -39.15 45.34
C THR A 421 25.49 -39.75 44.14
N VAL A 422 26.00 -38.92 43.22
CA VAL A 422 27.16 -39.16 42.29
C VAL A 422 26.95 -39.83 40.90
N MET A 423 27.20 -39.00 39.87
CA MET A 423 27.89 -39.17 38.55
C MET A 423 27.66 -40.36 37.57
N GLN A 424 27.30 -39.93 36.35
CA GLN A 424 27.84 -40.26 35.01
C GLN A 424 27.58 -41.65 34.36
N PRO A 425 27.64 -41.72 33.00
CA PRO A 425 26.92 -42.72 32.23
C PRO A 425 27.80 -43.79 31.58
N MET A 426 27.24 -44.98 31.33
CA MET A 426 27.19 -45.64 30.00
C MET A 426 26.75 -47.11 30.09
N GLN A 427 26.09 -47.56 29.00
CA GLN A 427 25.96 -48.93 28.47
C GLN A 427 25.20 -50.03 29.24
N ALA A 428 24.52 -50.82 28.41
CA ALA A 428 24.09 -52.23 28.50
C ALA A 428 22.61 -52.31 28.10
N GLU A 429 22.19 -52.80 26.92
CA GLU A 429 22.54 -54.09 26.30
C GLU A 429 22.44 -55.24 27.32
N ASP A 430 21.25 -55.83 27.42
CA ASP A 430 21.04 -57.27 27.20
C ASP A 430 19.74 -57.78 27.81
N LEU A 431 18.83 -58.23 26.94
CA LEU A 431 17.97 -59.38 27.21
C LEU A 431 17.73 -60.10 25.87
N PHE A 432 18.74 -60.88 25.48
CA PHE A 432 18.74 -61.78 24.34
C PHE A 432 17.61 -62.82 24.40
N SER A 433 17.12 -63.23 23.22
CA SER A 433 17.23 -64.65 22.85
C SER A 433 17.21 -64.85 21.33
N ASP A 434 18.26 -65.46 20.78
CA ASP A 434 18.34 -65.87 19.40
C ASP A 434 17.34 -66.98 19.05
N THR A 435 16.57 -66.82 17.97
CA THR A 435 16.74 -67.60 16.72
C THR A 435 15.66 -67.27 15.69
N PRO A 436 16.01 -66.84 14.46
CA PRO A 436 15.02 -66.75 13.38
C PRO A 436 14.76 -68.13 12.80
N ALA A 437 13.61 -68.71 13.13
CA ALA A 437 13.11 -69.96 12.57
C ALA A 437 12.63 -69.80 11.11
N HIS A 438 13.50 -69.40 10.17
CA HIS A 438 13.41 -69.78 8.75
C HIS A 438 14.69 -69.39 7.97
N PRO A 439 15.15 -70.20 6.99
CA PRO A 439 16.39 -69.93 6.24
C PRO A 439 16.43 -68.60 5.48
N GLN A 440 15.28 -68.08 5.04
CA GLN A 440 15.22 -66.89 4.19
C GLN A 440 15.57 -65.59 4.94
N MET A 441 15.33 -65.51 6.26
CA MET A 441 15.64 -64.32 7.07
C MET A 441 17.15 -64.04 7.16
N ARG A 442 18.01 -65.06 7.09
CA ARG A 442 19.48 -64.89 7.15
C ARG A 442 20.06 -64.29 5.87
N VAL A 443 19.40 -64.52 4.73
CA VAL A 443 19.79 -63.95 3.43
C VAL A 443 19.45 -62.47 3.38
N VAL A 444 18.26 -62.09 3.85
CA VAL A 444 17.82 -60.68 3.90
C VAL A 444 18.73 -59.83 4.79
N LYS A 445 19.10 -60.31 5.99
CA LYS A 445 20.00 -59.55 6.88
C LYS A 445 21.37 -59.30 6.23
N ARG A 446 21.99 -60.33 5.63
CA ARG A 446 23.29 -60.20 4.94
C ARG A 446 23.26 -59.26 3.73
N LEU A 447 22.13 -59.16 3.03
CA LEU A 447 21.95 -58.19 1.94
C LEU A 447 21.78 -56.76 2.47
N LEU A 448 21.11 -56.56 3.61
CA LEU A 448 20.97 -55.25 4.26
C LEU A 448 22.31 -54.72 4.79
N ASP A 449 23.11 -55.59 5.41
CA ASP A 449 24.42 -55.23 5.97
C ASP A 449 25.41 -54.90 4.82
N ALA A 450 25.37 -55.63 3.71
CA ALA A 450 26.18 -55.35 2.52
C ALA A 450 25.76 -54.07 1.78
N ALA A 451 24.47 -53.71 1.80
CA ALA A 451 23.97 -52.49 1.17
C ALA A 451 24.41 -51.22 1.92
N HIS A 452 24.49 -51.25 3.25
CA HIS A 452 24.98 -50.11 4.05
C HIS A 452 26.46 -49.79 3.77
N ALA A 453 27.30 -50.82 3.68
CA ALA A 453 28.74 -50.65 3.49
C ALA A 453 29.13 -50.06 2.11
N PHE A 454 28.26 -50.18 1.09
CA PHE A 454 28.57 -49.77 -0.28
C PHE A 454 28.11 -48.35 -0.65
N TRP A 455 27.24 -47.72 0.14
CA TRP A 455 26.56 -46.47 -0.25
C TRP A 455 26.73 -45.29 0.71
N VAL A 456 27.09 -45.52 1.97
CA VAL A 456 27.06 -44.45 3.00
C VAL A 456 28.39 -43.70 3.13
N GLU A 457 29.53 -44.41 3.20
CA GLU A 457 30.84 -43.76 3.38
C GLU A 457 31.28 -42.85 2.21
N PRO A 458 31.07 -43.19 0.91
CA PRO A 458 31.55 -42.34 -0.19
C PRO A 458 30.86 -40.97 -0.26
N VAL A 459 29.61 -40.87 0.23
CA VAL A 459 28.78 -39.67 0.11
C VAL A 459 29.13 -38.64 1.20
N GLN A 460 29.51 -39.09 2.40
CA GLN A 460 29.91 -38.20 3.49
C GLN A 460 31.25 -37.51 3.23
N LEU A 461 32.16 -38.14 2.49
CA LEU A 461 33.45 -37.54 2.13
C LEU A 461 33.30 -36.43 1.06
N LEU A 462 32.29 -36.54 0.19
CA LEU A 462 32.05 -35.56 -0.90
C LEU A 462 31.36 -34.27 -0.41
N LEU A 463 30.59 -34.36 0.69
CA LEU A 463 29.92 -33.21 1.32
C LEU A 463 30.86 -32.38 2.22
N ALA A 464 32.05 -32.90 2.56
CA ALA A 464 33.01 -32.23 3.44
C ALA A 464 34.02 -31.31 2.70
N THR A 465 33.96 -31.23 1.36
CA THR A 465 35.00 -30.57 0.54
C THR A 465 34.48 -29.47 -0.40
N LEU A 466 33.28 -28.95 -0.18
CA LEU A 466 32.75 -27.78 -0.91
C LEU A 466 32.79 -26.52 -0.02
N PRO A 467 33.86 -25.71 -0.07
CA PRO A 467 33.87 -24.39 0.56
C PRO A 467 32.98 -23.44 -0.26
N ALA A 468 31.85 -23.04 0.30
CA ALA A 468 31.00 -22.01 -0.29
C ALA A 468 31.67 -20.63 -0.13
N ALA A 469 32.39 -20.19 -1.16
CA ALA A 469 32.80 -18.80 -1.30
C ALA A 469 31.59 -17.94 -1.72
N LEU A 470 30.68 -17.67 -0.78
CA LEU A 470 29.62 -16.68 -0.98
C LEU A 470 30.23 -15.28 -0.86
N THR A 471 30.50 -14.63 -1.99
CA THR A 471 30.85 -13.21 -2.01
C THR A 471 29.59 -12.39 -1.71
N HIS A 472 29.46 -11.93 -0.47
CA HIS A 472 28.35 -11.04 -0.08
C HIS A 472 28.42 -9.73 -0.87
N HIS A 473 27.37 -9.46 -1.65
CA HIS A 473 27.18 -8.21 -2.36
C HIS A 473 27.04 -7.05 -1.36
N SER A 474 27.76 -5.95 -1.60
CA SER A 474 27.94 -4.86 -0.62
C SER A 474 27.54 -3.50 -1.19
N VAL A 475 26.78 -2.73 -0.40
CA VAL A 475 26.26 -1.41 -0.81
C VAL A 475 26.63 -0.38 0.25
N ALA A 476 27.20 0.75 -0.19
CA ALA A 476 27.43 1.90 0.67
C ALA A 476 26.29 2.91 0.54
N VAL A 477 25.82 3.43 1.68
CA VAL A 477 24.85 4.53 1.76
C VAL A 477 25.54 5.73 2.40
N ILE A 478 25.57 6.88 1.73
CA ILE A 478 26.29 8.08 2.19
C ILE A 478 25.28 9.14 2.63
N GLY A 479 25.12 9.33 3.93
CA GLY A 479 24.20 10.29 4.57
C GLY A 479 23.07 9.60 5.34
N GLY A 480 23.06 9.72 6.66
CA GLY A 480 22.09 9.14 7.60
C GLY A 480 20.87 10.02 7.90
N GLY A 481 20.58 10.99 7.03
CA GLY A 481 19.30 11.70 7.04
C GLY A 481 18.13 10.77 6.67
N ALA A 482 16.94 11.36 6.49
CA ALA A 482 15.77 10.65 5.96
C ALA A 482 16.10 9.75 4.76
N ALA A 483 17.06 10.20 3.95
CA ALA A 483 17.44 9.61 2.68
C ALA A 483 18.26 8.33 2.74
N GLY A 484 19.36 8.27 3.51
CA GLY A 484 20.03 7.00 3.69
C GLY A 484 19.24 6.06 4.60
N ALA A 485 18.54 6.61 5.59
CA ALA A 485 17.76 5.84 6.55
C ALA A 485 16.70 4.96 5.89
N SER A 486 15.92 5.57 5.00
CA SER A 486 14.82 4.90 4.35
C SER A 486 15.28 4.03 3.19
N ALA A 487 16.26 4.49 2.38
CA ALA A 487 16.92 3.67 1.36
C ALA A 487 17.50 2.37 1.95
N ALA A 488 18.14 2.44 3.13
CA ALA A 488 18.67 1.29 3.83
C ALA A 488 17.56 0.31 4.29
N LEU A 489 16.47 0.83 4.90
CA LEU A 489 15.33 0.00 5.30
C LEU A 489 14.66 -0.66 4.09
N PHE A 490 14.47 0.08 3.00
CA PHE A 490 13.66 -0.37 1.89
C PHE A 490 14.36 -1.44 1.04
N MET A 491 15.69 -1.49 1.02
CA MET A 491 16.42 -2.66 0.52
C MET A 491 16.06 -3.93 1.32
N ARG A 492 15.88 -3.84 2.65
CA ARG A 492 15.46 -4.99 3.46
C ARG A 492 14.01 -5.37 3.20
N ASP A 493 13.09 -4.40 3.20
CA ASP A 493 11.67 -4.63 2.92
C ASP A 493 11.43 -5.18 1.48
N ALA A 494 12.29 -4.86 0.52
CA ALA A 494 12.29 -5.42 -0.84
C ALA A 494 12.84 -6.86 -0.93
N GLY A 495 13.38 -7.41 0.18
CA GLY A 495 13.88 -8.78 0.26
C GLY A 495 15.40 -8.94 0.13
N PHE A 496 16.17 -7.85 0.01
CA PHE A 496 17.63 -7.89 -0.13
C PHE A 496 18.35 -8.09 1.22
N ASN A 497 17.92 -9.10 1.97
CA ASN A 497 18.41 -9.42 3.31
C ASN A 497 19.86 -9.93 3.34
N ALA A 498 20.38 -10.43 2.22
CA ALA A 498 21.77 -10.91 2.10
C ALA A 498 22.80 -9.80 1.84
N LEU A 499 22.37 -8.56 1.55
CA LEU A 499 23.28 -7.43 1.29
C LEU A 499 24.05 -7.03 2.54
N ASN A 500 25.34 -6.79 2.37
CA ASN A 500 26.15 -6.09 3.36
C ASN A 500 25.97 -4.57 3.16
N LEU A 501 25.14 -3.95 3.99
CA LEU A 501 24.86 -2.51 3.94
C LEU A 501 25.78 -1.78 4.92
N THR A 502 26.49 -0.76 4.45
CA THR A 502 27.26 0.16 5.31
C THR A 502 26.74 1.58 5.12
N LEU A 503 26.34 2.24 6.21
CA LEU A 503 25.82 3.61 6.18
C LEU A 503 26.84 4.57 6.80
N PHE A 504 27.32 5.53 6.03
CA PHE A 504 28.26 6.55 6.47
C PHE A 504 27.52 7.85 6.77
N GLU A 505 27.59 8.35 8.00
CA GLU A 505 27.10 9.67 8.40
C GLU A 505 28.26 10.51 8.92
N SER A 506 28.34 11.74 8.44
CA SER A 506 29.33 12.75 8.83
C SER A 506 29.14 13.33 10.23
N SER A 507 27.93 13.22 10.78
CA SER A 507 27.51 13.66 12.10
C SER A 507 27.60 12.53 13.14
N HIS A 508 27.60 12.92 14.42
CA HIS A 508 27.41 12.03 15.58
C HIS A 508 25.96 11.56 15.75
N SER A 509 25.04 11.99 14.86
CA SER A 509 23.59 11.75 14.96
C SER A 509 22.93 11.60 13.59
N LEU A 510 21.87 10.78 13.55
CA LEU A 510 21.06 10.48 12.35
C LEU A 510 19.87 11.47 12.21
N GLY A 511 19.10 11.32 11.13
CA GLY A 511 17.89 12.12 10.86
C GLY A 511 18.13 13.38 10.03
N GLY A 512 19.38 13.86 9.94
CA GLY A 512 19.80 14.91 9.01
C GLY A 512 19.05 16.23 9.23
N ARG A 513 18.09 16.55 8.35
CA ARG A 513 17.31 17.79 8.43
C ARG A 513 16.05 17.74 9.31
N ALA A 514 15.69 16.57 9.85
CA ALA A 514 14.71 16.44 10.93
C ALA A 514 15.38 16.67 12.31
N ARG A 515 16.24 17.70 12.40
CA ARG A 515 17.10 17.93 13.56
C ARG A 515 16.30 18.56 14.70
N VAL A 516 16.46 17.94 15.86
CA VAL A 516 15.82 18.32 17.12
C VAL A 516 16.86 18.95 18.04
N GLU A 517 16.51 20.04 18.69
CA GLU A 517 17.28 20.69 19.76
C GLU A 517 16.49 20.70 21.06
N SER A 518 17.21 20.70 22.19
CA SER A 518 16.62 20.76 23.53
C SER A 518 16.66 22.21 24.03
N ILE A 519 15.50 22.79 24.32
CA ILE A 519 15.38 24.18 24.81
C ILE A 519 14.68 24.19 26.16
N ARG A 520 15.29 24.90 27.11
CA ARG A 520 14.71 25.13 28.43
C ARG A 520 13.65 26.24 28.35
N VAL A 521 12.46 25.96 28.88
CA VAL A 521 11.33 26.90 28.92
C VAL A 521 11.14 27.53 30.30
N HIS A 522 10.32 28.58 30.35
CA HIS A 522 10.07 29.42 31.54
C HIS A 522 9.71 28.64 32.81
N ASP A 523 8.89 27.60 32.69
CA ASP A 523 8.48 26.75 33.81
C ASP A 523 9.58 25.77 34.28
N GLY A 524 10.81 25.92 33.77
CA GLY A 524 12.00 25.17 34.17
C GLY A 524 12.17 23.81 33.47
N GLU A 525 11.13 23.32 32.80
CA GLU A 525 11.14 22.13 31.93
C GLU A 525 12.04 22.33 30.71
N GLU A 526 12.49 21.23 30.11
CA GLU A 526 13.26 21.20 28.86
C GLU A 526 12.42 20.47 27.80
N ILE A 527 12.21 21.12 26.66
CA ILE A 527 11.38 20.58 25.57
C ILE A 527 12.21 20.36 24.31
N GLN A 528 11.86 19.30 23.58
CA GLN A 528 12.44 18.98 22.29
C GLN A 528 11.73 19.79 21.19
N VAL A 529 12.49 20.59 20.42
CA VAL A 529 11.96 21.38 19.30
C VAL A 529 12.68 21.06 17.99
N GLU A 530 11.91 20.91 16.93
CA GLU A 530 12.42 20.79 15.57
C GLU A 530 13.01 22.13 15.11
N ILE A 531 14.31 22.19 14.79
CA ILE A 531 14.89 23.36 14.11
C ILE A 531 14.56 23.32 12.62
N GLY A 532 14.46 22.11 12.06
CA GLY A 532 14.12 21.86 10.66
C GLY A 532 12.69 21.40 10.44
N ALA A 533 12.55 20.23 9.84
CA ALA A 533 11.31 19.67 9.34
C ALA A 533 10.29 19.40 10.47
N SER A 534 9.43 20.38 10.71
CA SER A 534 8.67 20.50 11.97
C SER A 534 7.38 19.68 12.01
N ILE A 535 6.81 19.32 10.85
CA ILE A 535 5.54 18.61 10.69
C ILE A 535 5.58 17.73 9.44
N PHE A 536 4.68 16.74 9.37
CA PHE A 536 4.36 15.98 8.16
C PHE A 536 2.84 15.75 8.04
N SER A 537 2.35 15.63 6.80
CA SER A 537 0.96 15.30 6.47
C SER A 537 0.57 13.93 7.00
N ALA A 538 -0.58 13.84 7.66
CA ALA A 538 -1.24 12.59 8.02
C ALA A 538 -1.72 11.79 6.78
N SER A 539 -1.72 12.38 5.58
CA SER A 539 -1.92 11.60 4.35
C SER A 539 -0.78 10.62 4.14
N ASN A 540 0.46 11.01 4.48
CA ASN A 540 1.68 10.27 4.18
C ASN A 540 1.71 8.91 4.88
N LYS A 541 1.34 7.88 4.13
CA LYS A 541 1.31 6.50 4.61
C LYS A 541 2.69 5.95 5.00
N HIS A 542 3.81 6.38 4.39
CA HIS A 542 5.13 5.86 4.76
C HIS A 542 5.60 6.35 6.13
N LEU A 543 5.47 7.64 6.43
CA LEU A 543 5.76 8.16 7.79
C LEU A 543 4.71 7.68 8.80
N MET A 544 3.43 7.66 8.44
CA MET A 544 2.37 7.16 9.34
C MET A 544 2.47 5.66 9.62
N ASP A 545 2.91 4.85 8.66
CA ASP A 545 3.17 3.42 8.89
C ASP A 545 4.47 3.20 9.65
N ALA A 546 5.51 4.03 9.46
CA ALA A 546 6.70 4.00 10.32
C ALA A 546 6.39 4.41 11.77
N VAL A 547 5.57 5.43 11.97
CA VAL A 547 5.05 5.83 13.29
C VAL A 547 4.33 4.66 13.97
N LYS A 548 3.50 3.91 13.24
CA LYS A 548 2.85 2.68 13.77
C LYS A 548 3.86 1.56 14.02
N ARG A 549 4.76 1.28 13.06
CA ARG A 549 5.79 0.21 13.08
C ARG A 549 6.71 0.35 14.28
N TYR A 550 7.04 1.58 14.65
CA TYR A 550 7.92 1.91 15.79
C TYR A 550 7.17 2.36 17.05
N ASN A 551 5.83 2.30 17.05
CA ASN A 551 4.96 2.72 18.16
C ASN A 551 5.31 4.13 18.69
N LEU A 552 5.52 5.08 17.76
CA LEU A 552 5.84 6.47 18.07
C LEU A 552 4.55 7.25 18.39
N THR A 553 4.58 8.03 19.47
CA THR A 553 3.44 8.88 19.85
C THR A 553 3.39 10.13 18.97
N LEU A 554 2.21 10.43 18.43
CA LEU A 554 1.96 11.66 17.67
C LEU A 554 1.54 12.82 18.60
N GLN A 555 1.95 14.04 18.29
CA GLN A 555 1.61 15.22 19.09
C GLN A 555 0.10 15.51 19.08
N SER A 556 -0.64 15.15 18.02
CA SER A 556 -2.11 15.20 18.04
C SER A 556 -2.75 14.28 19.08
N SER A 557 -2.16 13.09 19.32
CA SER A 557 -2.74 12.05 20.18
C SER A 557 -2.67 12.36 21.68
N LEU A 558 -1.83 13.32 22.08
CA LEU A 558 -1.73 13.81 23.46
C LEU A 558 -2.69 14.95 23.80
N LYS A 559 -3.49 15.42 22.83
CA LYS A 559 -4.34 16.62 23.00
C LYS A 559 -5.61 16.28 23.79
N SER A 560 -5.63 16.70 25.06
CA SER A 560 -6.88 16.93 25.80
C SER A 560 -7.69 18.02 25.09
N SER A 561 -9.02 17.96 25.19
CA SER A 561 -9.96 18.92 24.58
C SER A 561 -9.90 20.34 25.19
N SER A 562 -8.85 20.67 25.95
CA SER A 562 -8.56 21.97 26.57
C SER A 562 -7.31 22.66 26.01
N ASP A 563 -6.43 21.94 25.30
CA ASP A 563 -5.07 22.41 24.99
C ASP A 563 -4.91 22.89 23.53
N VAL A 564 -6.02 23.30 22.92
CA VAL A 564 -6.13 23.74 21.51
C VAL A 564 -5.59 25.17 21.35
N ARG A 565 -4.25 25.32 21.36
CA ARG A 565 -3.57 26.62 21.10
C ARG A 565 -2.27 26.54 20.29
N ALA A 566 -1.96 25.41 19.66
CA ALA A 566 -0.74 25.25 18.86
C ALA A 566 -0.99 24.40 17.60
N GLY A 567 -1.04 25.07 16.45
CA GLY A 567 -1.20 24.45 15.13
C GLY A 567 -1.68 25.44 14.08
N LEU A 568 -3.00 25.64 14.02
CA LEU A 568 -3.67 26.48 13.00
C LEU A 568 -4.76 27.42 13.57
N ASP A 569 -5.05 27.34 14.87
CA ASP A 569 -6.25 27.93 15.49
C ASP A 569 -6.26 29.47 15.45
N MET A 570 -5.09 30.11 15.29
CA MET A 570 -4.96 31.48 14.80
C MET A 570 -3.77 31.65 13.86
N LEU A 571 -4.01 31.55 12.55
CA LEU A 571 -3.07 31.97 11.51
C LEU A 571 -3.32 33.42 11.11
N GLY A 572 -2.27 34.25 11.10
CA GLY A 572 -2.29 35.62 10.58
C GLY A 572 -1.28 35.81 9.45
N ILE A 573 -1.67 36.58 8.43
CA ILE A 573 -0.80 36.97 7.31
C ILE A 573 -0.59 38.48 7.38
N HIS A 574 0.67 38.91 7.41
CA HIS A 574 1.05 40.31 7.60
C HIS A 574 1.86 40.82 6.40
N ASP A 575 1.41 41.90 5.77
CA ASP A 575 2.01 42.42 4.52
C ASP A 575 3.26 43.30 4.72
N GLY A 576 3.50 43.71 5.97
CA GLY A 576 4.54 44.64 6.41
C GLY A 576 3.95 45.86 7.12
N GLU A 577 2.70 46.21 6.79
CA GLU A 577 1.96 47.31 7.42
C GLU A 577 0.83 46.86 8.34
N SER A 578 0.15 45.76 8.03
CA SER A 578 -1.02 45.26 8.78
C SER A 578 -1.27 43.76 8.57
N PHE A 579 -2.14 43.17 9.39
CA PHE A 579 -2.69 41.84 9.15
C PHE A 579 -3.75 41.89 8.04
N ILE A 580 -3.44 41.34 6.87
CA ILE A 580 -4.32 41.29 5.70
C ILE A 580 -5.33 40.14 5.75
N PHE A 581 -5.02 39.10 6.53
CA PHE A 581 -5.87 37.94 6.78
C PHE A 581 -5.62 37.40 8.19
N THR A 582 -6.70 37.00 8.89
CA THR A 582 -6.65 36.22 10.13
C THR A 582 -7.74 35.15 10.13
N ALA A 583 -7.34 33.90 10.40
CA ALA A 583 -8.29 32.83 10.71
C ALA A 583 -8.99 33.11 12.06
N ALA A 584 -10.25 32.72 12.19
CA ALA A 584 -11.02 32.86 13.43
C ALA A 584 -11.00 31.56 14.24
N GLU A 585 -10.77 31.65 15.56
CA GLU A 585 -10.63 30.50 16.47
C GLU A 585 -11.82 29.51 16.39
N ASP A 586 -13.05 30.02 16.48
CA ASP A 586 -14.26 29.18 16.64
C ASP A 586 -15.22 29.17 15.43
N SER A 587 -14.87 29.83 14.32
CA SER A 587 -15.81 30.05 13.21
C SER A 587 -15.23 29.76 11.82
N LEU A 588 -15.47 28.53 11.37
CA LEU A 588 -15.25 28.12 9.98
C LEU A 588 -16.05 28.98 9.00
N PHE A 589 -17.29 29.37 9.35
CA PHE A 589 -18.13 30.24 8.51
C PHE A 589 -17.58 31.66 8.39
N GLU A 590 -17.04 32.25 9.46
CA GLU A 590 -16.39 33.57 9.39
C GLU A 590 -15.11 33.51 8.56
N THR A 591 -14.31 32.45 8.74
CA THR A 591 -13.08 32.23 7.96
C THR A 591 -13.39 32.04 6.48
N ILE A 592 -14.41 31.24 6.13
CA ILE A 592 -14.92 31.11 4.75
C ILE A 592 -15.45 32.46 4.23
N GLY A 593 -16.15 33.25 5.07
CA GLY A 593 -16.61 34.58 4.72
C GLY A 593 -15.48 35.56 4.39
N LYS A 594 -14.41 35.58 5.20
CA LYS A 594 -13.19 36.38 4.95
C LYS A 594 -12.49 35.96 3.65
N VAL A 595 -12.34 34.66 3.42
CA VAL A 595 -11.78 34.10 2.18
C VAL A 595 -12.62 34.49 0.97
N ALA A 596 -13.95 34.32 1.04
CA ALA A 596 -14.87 34.66 -0.03
C ALA A 596 -14.88 36.17 -0.34
N TRP A 597 -14.82 37.01 0.69
CA TRP A 597 -14.76 38.47 0.54
C TRP A 597 -13.45 38.94 -0.09
N ARG A 598 -12.30 38.43 0.36
CA ARG A 598 -10.98 38.91 -0.08
C ARG A 598 -10.53 38.34 -1.44
N TRP A 599 -10.85 37.07 -1.71
CA TRP A 599 -10.31 36.33 -2.86
C TRP A 599 -11.37 35.69 -3.76
N GLY A 600 -12.65 35.76 -3.37
CA GLY A 600 -13.72 34.97 -3.99
C GLY A 600 -13.61 33.48 -3.65
N LEU A 601 -14.65 32.70 -3.98
CA LEU A 601 -14.64 31.25 -3.77
C LEU A 601 -13.96 30.47 -4.91
N VAL A 602 -13.77 31.10 -6.08
CA VAL A 602 -13.22 30.45 -7.29
C VAL A 602 -11.71 30.21 -7.19
N SER A 603 -10.93 31.19 -6.72
CA SER A 603 -9.48 31.05 -6.56
C SER A 603 -9.08 29.94 -5.56
N PRO A 604 -9.65 29.88 -4.34
CA PRO A 604 -9.39 28.76 -3.41
C PRO A 604 -9.79 27.40 -3.98
N TYR A 605 -10.96 27.31 -4.63
CA TYR A 605 -11.43 26.07 -5.25
C TYR A 605 -10.47 25.58 -6.34
N ARG A 606 -10.05 26.46 -7.25
CA ARG A 606 -9.10 26.13 -8.33
C ARG A 606 -7.75 25.71 -7.76
N ALA A 607 -7.19 26.47 -6.83
CA ALA A 607 -5.90 26.16 -6.22
C ALA A 607 -5.92 24.79 -5.50
N ARG A 608 -7.00 24.49 -4.76
CA ARG A 608 -7.22 23.18 -4.14
C ARG A 608 -7.35 22.05 -5.18
N ALA A 609 -8.11 22.27 -6.27
CA ALA A 609 -8.28 21.27 -7.32
C ALA A 609 -6.95 20.96 -8.06
N LEU A 610 -6.09 21.97 -8.26
CA LEU A 610 -4.75 21.79 -8.82
C LEU A 610 -3.84 21.00 -7.87
N ALA A 611 -3.82 21.34 -6.58
CA ALA A 611 -3.02 20.63 -5.57
C ALA A 611 -3.44 19.16 -5.43
N LEU A 612 -4.75 18.89 -5.40
CA LEU A 612 -5.28 17.52 -5.38
C LEU A 612 -4.98 16.75 -6.68
N SER A 613 -5.09 17.39 -7.85
CA SER A 613 -4.73 16.76 -9.13
C SER A 613 -3.24 16.39 -9.21
N ALA A 614 -2.35 17.28 -8.78
CA ALA A 614 -0.92 17.02 -8.74
C ALA A 614 -0.57 15.88 -7.77
N ALA A 615 -1.23 15.85 -6.60
CA ALA A 615 -1.08 14.78 -5.63
C ALA A 615 -1.61 13.43 -6.14
N ALA A 616 -2.73 13.42 -6.86
CA ALA A 616 -3.31 12.23 -7.46
C ALA A 616 -2.35 11.58 -8.49
N LEU A 617 -1.48 12.35 -9.17
CA LEU A 617 -0.46 11.78 -10.06
C LEU A 617 0.62 11.01 -9.29
N PHE A 618 1.00 11.49 -8.10
CA PHE A 618 1.82 10.70 -7.20
C PHE A 618 1.04 9.45 -6.77
N GLU A 619 -0.15 9.60 -6.21
CA GLU A 619 -0.99 8.50 -5.68
C GLU A 619 -1.38 7.44 -6.74
N ASN A 620 -1.48 7.80 -8.02
CA ASN A 620 -1.85 6.89 -9.11
C ASN A 620 -0.65 6.29 -9.87
N SER A 621 0.56 6.84 -9.69
CA SER A 621 1.79 6.19 -10.23
C SER A 621 2.03 4.79 -9.65
N TYR A 622 1.26 4.43 -8.63
CA TYR A 622 1.37 3.23 -7.81
C TYR A 622 0.68 2.00 -8.44
N VAL A 623 -0.08 2.23 -9.51
CA VAL A 623 -0.67 1.18 -10.37
C VAL A 623 0.35 0.63 -11.39
N LEU A 624 1.48 1.31 -11.61
CA LEU A 624 2.53 0.89 -12.55
C LEU A 624 3.48 -0.20 -12.00
N LYS A 625 2.93 -1.25 -11.36
CA LYS A 625 3.68 -2.49 -11.03
C LYS A 625 3.81 -3.46 -12.22
N SER A 626 3.31 -3.10 -13.41
CA SER A 626 3.39 -3.90 -14.63
C SER A 626 4.77 -3.90 -15.31
N ASN A 627 5.58 -2.85 -15.11
CA ASN A 627 6.95 -2.79 -15.62
C ASN A 627 7.96 -2.87 -14.47
N ARG A 628 8.52 -4.06 -14.22
CA ARG A 628 9.77 -4.26 -13.45
C ARG A 628 11.01 -3.87 -14.28
N GLN A 629 10.92 -2.80 -15.06
CA GLN A 629 12.01 -2.28 -15.89
C GLN A 629 11.95 -0.75 -15.86
N LEU A 630 13.14 -0.15 -15.79
CA LEU A 630 13.43 1.29 -15.73
C LEU A 630 13.34 1.91 -14.34
N GLY A 631 14.50 1.99 -13.68
CA GLY A 631 14.86 3.23 -12.99
C GLY A 631 14.87 4.41 -13.97
N PHE A 632 14.47 5.60 -13.52
CA PHE A 632 14.59 6.85 -14.28
C PHE A 632 16.00 7.42 -14.08
N GLU A 633 16.67 7.79 -15.16
CA GLU A 633 17.98 8.43 -15.07
C GLU A 633 17.94 9.77 -14.32
N SER A 634 16.80 10.45 -14.33
CA SER A 634 16.66 11.84 -13.86
C SER A 634 15.24 12.21 -13.41
N VAL A 635 15.15 13.30 -12.65
CA VAL A 635 13.90 13.82 -12.07
C VAL A 635 12.89 14.24 -13.14
N ALA A 636 13.32 14.92 -14.21
CA ALA A 636 12.40 15.32 -15.28
C ALA A 636 11.87 14.11 -16.06
N LYS A 637 12.68 13.04 -16.22
CA LYS A 637 12.23 11.77 -16.81
C LYS A 637 11.20 11.08 -15.92
N LEU A 638 11.41 11.03 -14.60
CA LEU A 638 10.41 10.52 -13.65
C LEU A 638 9.07 11.26 -13.80
N PHE A 639 9.07 12.60 -13.82
CA PHE A 639 7.83 13.38 -13.94
C PHE A 639 7.12 13.17 -15.28
N GLN A 640 7.86 13.21 -16.38
CA GLN A 640 7.27 13.10 -17.72
C GLN A 640 6.83 11.68 -18.07
N GLN A 641 7.62 10.67 -17.72
CA GLN A 641 7.44 9.29 -18.18
C GLN A 641 6.80 8.41 -17.09
N GLY A 642 7.24 8.55 -15.85
CA GLY A 642 6.72 7.80 -14.71
C GLY A 642 5.39 8.32 -14.19
N LEU A 643 5.31 9.63 -13.89
CA LEU A 643 4.10 10.26 -13.35
C LEU A 643 3.14 10.80 -14.43
N LYS A 644 3.58 10.85 -15.70
CA LYS A 644 2.84 11.47 -16.83
C LYS A 644 2.35 12.89 -16.52
N MET A 645 3.15 13.63 -15.74
CA MET A 645 2.81 14.96 -15.26
C MET A 645 2.96 15.99 -16.38
N ASP A 646 2.02 16.93 -16.45
CA ASP A 646 2.11 18.03 -17.41
C ASP A 646 3.42 18.80 -17.20
N SER A 647 4.13 19.03 -18.31
CA SER A 647 5.37 19.80 -18.32
C SER A 647 5.24 21.18 -17.69
N GLU A 648 4.07 21.82 -17.73
CA GLU A 648 3.86 23.11 -17.08
C GLU A 648 4.06 23.07 -15.56
N VAL A 649 3.77 21.93 -14.91
CA VAL A 649 3.80 21.78 -13.44
C VAL A 649 5.23 21.85 -12.90
N PHE A 650 6.24 21.50 -13.70
CA PHE A 650 7.65 21.59 -13.30
C PHE A 650 8.50 22.56 -14.14
N LYS A 651 8.04 22.97 -15.35
CA LYS A 651 8.74 23.95 -16.21
C LYS A 651 8.29 25.41 -16.03
N LYS A 652 7.20 25.70 -15.28
CA LYS A 652 6.76 27.08 -14.95
C LYS A 652 7.05 27.45 -13.49
N SER A 653 7.11 28.76 -13.23
CA SER A 653 6.96 29.29 -11.89
C SER A 653 5.56 28.99 -11.34
N ALA A 654 5.42 28.90 -10.03
CA ALA A 654 4.14 28.73 -9.35
C ALA A 654 3.21 29.90 -9.65
N GLN A 655 3.75 31.12 -9.71
CA GLN A 655 3.01 32.32 -10.12
C GLN A 655 2.39 32.17 -11.51
N ASP A 656 3.19 31.88 -12.53
CA ASP A 656 2.69 31.74 -13.91
C ASP A 656 1.71 30.59 -14.04
N TYR A 657 1.97 29.47 -13.37
CA TYR A 657 1.10 28.29 -13.37
C TYR A 657 -0.26 28.58 -12.74
N PHE A 658 -0.31 29.14 -11.53
CA PHE A 658 -1.58 29.44 -10.86
C PHE A 658 -2.37 30.53 -11.61
N LEU A 659 -1.70 31.55 -12.13
CA LEU A 659 -2.33 32.60 -12.95
C LEU A 659 -2.89 32.01 -14.26
N SER A 660 -2.14 31.16 -14.97
CA SER A 660 -2.63 30.54 -16.23
C SER A 660 -3.79 29.58 -16.00
N HIS A 661 -3.90 28.98 -14.82
CA HIS A 661 -5.03 28.17 -14.40
C HIS A 661 -6.17 28.98 -13.73
N GLY A 662 -6.11 30.30 -13.79
CA GLY A 662 -7.20 31.19 -13.40
C GLY A 662 -7.39 31.34 -11.89
N VAL A 663 -6.34 31.15 -11.09
CA VAL A 663 -6.27 31.60 -9.70
C VAL A 663 -5.92 33.10 -9.71
N SER A 664 -6.59 33.91 -8.89
CA SER A 664 -6.35 35.36 -8.87
C SER A 664 -4.98 35.72 -8.29
N SER A 665 -4.34 36.75 -8.86
CA SER A 665 -3.04 37.26 -8.38
C SER A 665 -3.05 37.56 -6.87
N SER A 666 -4.14 38.14 -6.35
CA SER A 666 -4.31 38.38 -4.92
C SER A 666 -4.27 37.11 -4.07
N PHE A 667 -4.88 36.00 -4.51
CA PHE A 667 -4.84 34.74 -3.76
C PHE A 667 -3.44 34.11 -3.83
N VAL A 668 -2.75 34.28 -4.97
CA VAL A 668 -1.38 33.82 -5.18
C VAL A 668 -0.41 34.57 -4.25
N THR A 669 -0.44 35.90 -4.20
CA THR A 669 0.50 36.71 -3.40
C THR A 669 0.12 36.83 -1.92
N GLU A 670 -1.16 36.76 -1.56
CA GLU A 670 -1.62 36.99 -0.17
C GLU A 670 -1.88 35.70 0.61
N LEU A 671 -1.87 34.52 -0.03
CA LEU A 671 -2.01 33.23 0.67
C LEU A 671 -0.98 32.19 0.22
N ILE A 672 -0.88 31.90 -1.09
CA ILE A 672 0.03 30.84 -1.56
C ILE A 672 1.49 31.23 -1.30
N GLU A 673 1.89 32.46 -1.59
CA GLU A 673 3.24 32.95 -1.36
C GLU A 673 3.65 32.91 0.14
N PRO A 674 2.87 33.44 1.11
CA PRO A 674 3.16 33.26 2.54
C PRO A 674 3.34 31.78 2.97
N LEU A 675 2.55 30.85 2.42
CA LEU A 675 2.70 29.42 2.68
C LEU A 675 4.00 28.85 2.08
N VAL A 676 4.38 29.29 0.87
CA VAL A 676 5.68 28.94 0.27
C VAL A 676 6.85 29.53 1.07
N ARG A 677 6.74 30.77 1.55
CA ARG A 677 7.78 31.45 2.33
C ARG A 677 8.08 30.77 3.67
N VAL A 678 7.07 30.20 4.35
CA VAL A 678 7.29 29.44 5.59
C VAL A 678 7.82 28.02 5.35
N ASN A 679 7.44 27.37 4.24
CA ASN A 679 7.89 26.00 3.95
C ASN A 679 9.27 25.94 3.26
N TYR A 680 9.58 26.89 2.37
CA TYR A 680 10.78 26.85 1.51
C TYR A 680 11.71 28.06 1.64
N GLY A 681 11.32 29.10 2.39
CA GLY A 681 12.11 30.33 2.49
C GLY A 681 12.27 31.07 1.15
N GLN A 682 11.36 30.88 0.21
CA GLN A 682 11.39 31.46 -1.14
C GLN A 682 10.06 32.16 -1.44
N ASN A 683 10.03 33.00 -2.47
CA ASN A 683 8.78 33.64 -2.92
C ASN A 683 8.07 32.75 -3.94
N ILE A 684 7.05 33.28 -4.61
CA ILE A 684 6.19 32.52 -5.53
C ILE A 684 6.81 32.25 -6.92
N ASP A 685 8.06 32.65 -7.11
CA ASP A 685 8.90 32.42 -8.29
C ASP A 685 9.49 30.99 -8.35
N ILE A 686 9.35 30.20 -7.27
CA ILE A 686 9.64 28.75 -7.27
C ILE A 686 8.84 28.01 -8.35
N ASN A 687 9.27 26.79 -8.69
CA ASN A 687 8.52 25.90 -9.57
C ASN A 687 7.11 25.57 -9.02
N ALA A 688 6.17 25.30 -9.92
CA ALA A 688 4.78 25.09 -9.53
C ALA A 688 4.56 23.82 -8.69
N ILE A 689 5.32 22.74 -8.93
CA ILE A 689 5.18 21.48 -8.18
C ILE A 689 5.46 21.65 -6.69
N ALA A 690 6.50 22.40 -6.30
CA ALA A 690 6.80 22.69 -4.90
C ALA A 690 5.68 23.50 -4.21
N ALA A 691 5.09 24.47 -4.91
CA ALA A 691 3.96 25.24 -4.38
C ALA A 691 2.68 24.40 -4.26
N LEU A 692 2.43 23.45 -5.18
CA LEU A 692 1.30 22.52 -5.11
C LEU A 692 1.44 21.52 -3.97
N VAL A 693 2.65 21.01 -3.70
CA VAL A 693 2.95 20.15 -2.54
C VAL A 693 2.73 20.91 -1.23
N CYS A 694 3.26 22.13 -1.13
CA CYS A 694 3.02 23.04 0.01
C CYS A 694 1.51 23.26 0.26
N LEU A 695 0.75 23.49 -0.82
CA LEU A 695 -0.68 23.73 -0.74
C LEU A 695 -1.48 22.47 -0.35
N LYS A 696 -1.05 21.26 -0.74
CA LYS A 696 -1.65 20.01 -0.23
C LYS A 696 -1.43 19.88 1.28
N ALA A 697 -0.22 20.13 1.79
CA ALA A 697 0.06 20.07 3.22
C ALA A 697 -0.78 21.09 4.02
N ALA A 698 -1.05 22.27 3.47
CA ALA A 698 -1.92 23.28 4.07
C ALA A 698 -3.43 22.89 4.11
N PHE A 699 -3.86 21.91 3.32
CA PHE A 699 -5.24 21.39 3.29
C PHE A 699 -5.43 20.02 3.94
N ALA A 700 -4.35 19.38 4.37
CA ALA A 700 -4.37 18.08 5.05
C ALA A 700 -4.13 18.26 6.57
N PRO A 701 -4.63 17.34 7.42
CA PRO A 701 -4.16 17.25 8.80
C PRO A 701 -2.64 17.01 8.80
N THR A 702 -1.91 17.75 9.62
CA THR A 702 -0.46 17.61 9.79
C THR A 702 -0.14 17.32 11.26
N ASP A 703 0.95 16.58 11.48
CA ASP A 703 1.35 16.09 12.80
C ASP A 703 2.88 16.07 12.94
N ALA A 704 3.35 15.74 14.14
CA ALA A 704 4.76 15.54 14.45
C ALA A 704 4.92 14.46 15.52
N VAL A 705 6.09 13.81 15.56
CA VAL A 705 6.41 12.83 16.59
C VAL A 705 6.77 13.51 17.91
N VAL A 706 6.29 12.97 19.03
CA VAL A 706 6.69 13.36 20.38
C VAL A 706 8.14 12.91 20.62
N GLY A 707 9.02 13.87 20.93
CA GLY A 707 10.47 13.63 20.96
C GLY A 707 11.18 13.89 19.62
N GLY A 708 10.43 14.21 18.57
CA GLY A 708 10.94 14.69 17.28
C GLY A 708 10.94 13.65 16.16
N ASN A 709 10.88 14.17 14.93
CA ASN A 709 10.70 13.42 13.69
C ASN A 709 11.95 12.61 13.31
N LYS A 710 13.15 12.96 13.82
CA LYS A 710 14.36 12.12 13.67
C LYS A 710 14.16 10.68 14.16
N LEU A 711 13.31 10.47 15.16
CA LEU A 711 13.02 9.14 15.73
C LEU A 711 12.48 8.17 14.67
N ILE A 712 11.82 8.67 13.63
CA ILE A 712 11.38 7.85 12.49
C ILE A 712 12.62 7.27 11.79
N PHE A 713 13.55 8.14 11.40
CA PHE A 713 14.73 7.76 10.60
C PHE A 713 15.78 6.99 11.42
N GLU A 714 15.95 7.30 12.70
CA GLU A 714 16.79 6.53 13.63
C GLU A 714 16.30 5.07 13.74
N ASN A 715 14.98 4.84 13.81
CA ASN A 715 14.43 3.49 13.84
C ASN A 715 14.50 2.78 12.48
N MET A 716 14.32 3.50 11.35
CA MET A 716 14.52 2.93 10.01
C MET A 716 15.95 2.43 9.81
N VAL A 717 16.97 3.22 10.18
CA VAL A 717 18.38 2.78 10.14
C VAL A 717 18.60 1.56 11.02
N LYS A 718 18.08 1.58 12.26
CA LYS A 718 18.22 0.48 13.22
C LYS A 718 17.62 -0.83 12.69
N GLU A 719 16.43 -0.77 12.08
CA GLU A 719 15.76 -1.94 11.51
C GLU A 719 16.43 -2.42 10.22
N SER A 720 17.04 -1.53 9.43
CA SER A 720 17.79 -1.91 8.22
C SER A 720 19.00 -2.83 8.48
N GLN A 721 19.47 -2.92 9.72
CA GLN A 721 20.69 -3.64 10.11
C GLN A 721 21.92 -3.21 9.29
N ALA A 722 21.98 -1.95 8.84
CA ALA A 722 23.18 -1.40 8.23
C ALA A 722 24.30 -1.26 9.27
N ASP A 723 25.54 -1.48 8.86
CA ASP A 723 26.73 -1.14 9.63
C ASP A 723 26.92 0.38 9.60
N VAL A 724 26.48 1.06 10.67
CA VAL A 724 26.48 2.53 10.75
C VAL A 724 27.84 3.06 11.21
N LYS A 725 28.43 3.92 10.38
CA LYS A 725 29.64 4.69 10.68
C LYS A 725 29.26 6.16 10.88
N LEU A 726 29.02 6.54 12.13
CA LEU A 726 28.87 7.94 12.54
C LEU A 726 30.22 8.67 12.48
N ASP A 727 30.19 10.01 12.51
CA ASP A 727 31.37 10.89 12.45
C ASP A 727 32.34 10.59 11.28
N THR A 728 31.84 9.94 10.22
CA THR A 728 32.63 9.41 9.09
C THR A 728 32.24 10.12 7.80
N LYS A 729 32.96 11.21 7.49
CA LYS A 729 32.74 12.00 6.27
C LYS A 729 33.44 11.38 5.06
N VAL A 730 32.66 10.81 4.14
CA VAL A 730 33.13 10.45 2.79
C VAL A 730 33.50 11.73 2.02
N SER A 731 34.67 11.73 1.38
CA SER A 731 35.19 12.85 0.57
C SER A 731 35.40 12.47 -0.91
N GLN A 732 35.50 11.18 -1.23
CA GLN A 732 35.67 10.70 -2.60
C GLN A 732 34.90 9.40 -2.83
N VAL A 733 34.33 9.27 -4.03
CA VAL A 733 33.82 8.02 -4.60
C VAL A 733 34.54 7.79 -5.93
N GLN A 734 35.29 6.71 -6.04
CA GLN A 734 36.06 6.37 -7.25
C GLN A 734 35.56 5.06 -7.86
N LYS A 735 35.19 5.08 -9.14
CA LYS A 735 34.93 3.85 -9.90
C LYS A 735 36.26 3.16 -10.24
N LEU A 736 36.33 1.88 -9.88
CA LEU A 736 37.45 0.98 -10.15
C LEU A 736 37.27 0.29 -11.51
N LYS A 737 38.34 -0.35 -12.00
CA LYS A 737 38.35 -1.01 -13.32
C LYS A 737 37.41 -2.23 -13.42
N ASP A 738 37.09 -2.85 -12.28
CA ASP A 738 36.18 -3.99 -12.16
C ASP A 738 34.70 -3.57 -12.00
N GLY A 739 34.41 -2.27 -12.11
CA GLY A 739 33.07 -1.71 -11.97
C GLY A 739 32.61 -1.46 -10.54
N ARG A 740 33.41 -1.80 -9.52
CA ARG A 740 33.11 -1.47 -8.11
C ARG A 740 33.54 -0.05 -7.75
N TYR A 741 33.16 0.41 -6.57
CA TYR A 741 33.42 1.77 -6.10
C TYR A 741 34.24 1.77 -4.80
N GLU A 742 35.38 2.47 -4.78
CA GLU A 742 36.13 2.76 -3.56
C GLU A 742 35.68 4.09 -2.95
N LEU A 743 35.43 4.08 -1.63
CA LEU A 743 35.11 5.28 -0.86
C LEU A 743 36.35 5.73 -0.07
N THR A 744 36.53 7.04 0.06
CA THR A 744 37.65 7.63 0.82
C THR A 744 37.13 8.66 1.83
N ASP A 745 37.71 8.71 3.03
CA ASP A 745 37.39 9.73 4.04
C ASP A 745 38.04 11.10 3.74
N SER A 746 37.80 12.10 4.59
CA SER A 746 38.34 13.46 4.45
C SER A 746 39.85 13.60 4.69
N VAL A 747 40.55 12.58 5.19
CA VAL A 747 42.01 12.59 5.41
C VAL A 747 42.78 11.66 4.46
N GLY A 748 42.07 10.90 3.62
CA GLY A 748 42.63 10.06 2.56
C GLY A 748 42.65 8.57 2.84
N ASN A 749 42.00 8.09 3.92
CA ASN A 749 41.90 6.65 4.19
C ASN A 749 40.80 6.00 3.34
N SER A 750 41.04 4.78 2.87
CA SER A 750 39.99 3.97 2.24
C SER A 750 38.96 3.53 3.29
N LEU A 751 37.69 3.78 2.98
CA LEU A 751 36.52 3.37 3.77
C LEU A 751 35.95 2.01 3.30
N GLY A 752 36.54 1.42 2.26
CA GLY A 752 36.13 0.14 1.70
C GLY A 752 35.76 0.22 0.22
N VAL A 753 35.61 -0.96 -0.38
CA VAL A 753 35.19 -1.14 -1.78
C VAL A 753 33.81 -1.81 -1.80
N PHE A 754 32.88 -1.17 -2.50
CA PHE A 754 31.47 -1.54 -2.55
C PHE A 754 31.05 -1.89 -3.97
N HIS A 755 30.06 -2.77 -4.09
CA HIS A 755 29.49 -3.13 -5.39
C HIS A 755 28.69 -1.95 -5.93
N ASP A 756 27.84 -1.35 -5.09
CA ASP A 756 26.99 -0.20 -5.43
C ASP A 756 27.09 0.90 -4.37
N VAL A 757 26.75 2.14 -4.76
CA VAL A 757 26.83 3.30 -3.88
C VAL A 757 25.59 4.18 -4.03
N ILE A 758 24.98 4.50 -2.91
CA ILE A 758 23.79 5.35 -2.79
C ILE A 758 24.22 6.66 -2.13
N VAL A 759 24.24 7.74 -2.90
CA VAL A 759 24.56 9.10 -2.43
C VAL A 759 23.29 9.73 -1.89
N ALA A 760 23.21 9.87 -0.56
CA ALA A 760 22.08 10.42 0.18
C ALA A 760 22.37 11.77 0.88
N VAL A 761 23.35 12.50 0.32
CA VAL A 761 23.70 13.86 0.72
C VAL A 761 23.29 14.90 -0.34
N PRO A 762 22.97 16.13 0.09
CA PRO A 762 22.66 17.23 -0.83
C PRO A 762 23.91 17.68 -1.60
N SER A 763 23.77 17.92 -2.91
CA SER A 763 24.81 18.53 -3.75
C SER A 763 24.65 20.05 -3.72
N VAL A 764 25.23 20.70 -2.71
CA VAL A 764 25.14 22.14 -2.52
C VAL A 764 26.20 22.85 -3.35
N LYS A 765 25.78 23.74 -4.26
CA LYS A 765 26.64 24.48 -5.19
C LYS A 765 27.66 25.36 -4.44
N GLY A 766 28.94 25.17 -4.75
CA GLY A 766 30.06 25.84 -4.06
C GLY A 766 30.40 25.28 -2.67
N LYS A 767 29.76 24.19 -2.26
CA LYS A 767 30.01 23.44 -1.02
C LYS A 767 30.05 21.93 -1.31
N GLU A 768 30.47 21.54 -2.51
CA GLU A 768 30.49 20.15 -2.99
C GLU A 768 31.38 19.28 -2.08
N GLN A 769 30.79 18.28 -1.41
CA GLN A 769 31.44 17.56 -0.32
C GLN A 769 32.17 16.27 -0.76
N ILE A 770 31.81 15.73 -1.92
CA ILE A 770 32.30 14.45 -2.43
C ILE A 770 32.84 14.65 -3.85
N LYS A 771 34.07 14.22 -4.07
CA LYS A 771 34.70 14.16 -5.38
C LYS A 771 34.37 12.82 -6.05
N PHE A 772 33.84 12.88 -7.27
CA PHE A 772 33.54 11.69 -8.08
C PHE A 772 34.66 11.48 -9.10
N VAL A 773 35.22 10.27 -9.17
CA VAL A 773 36.40 9.95 -9.99
C VAL A 773 36.15 8.71 -10.85
N ASN A 774 36.45 8.82 -12.15
CA ASN A 774 36.19 7.79 -13.17
C ASN A 774 34.70 7.40 -13.32
N THR A 775 33.77 8.20 -12.78
CA THR A 775 32.33 7.97 -12.92
C THR A 775 31.79 8.62 -14.20
N GLN A 776 30.68 8.12 -14.73
CA GLN A 776 29.99 8.71 -15.88
C GLN A 776 29.46 10.13 -15.59
N ARG A 777 28.89 10.34 -14.40
CA ARG A 777 28.31 11.61 -13.93
C ARG A 777 28.66 11.86 -12.46
N ALA A 778 28.26 13.03 -11.97
CA ALA A 778 28.29 13.43 -10.57
C ALA A 778 26.97 14.15 -10.21
N PRO A 779 26.57 14.24 -8.93
CA PRO A 779 25.39 14.97 -8.48
C PRO A 779 25.37 16.42 -8.98
N THR A 780 24.30 16.82 -9.68
CA THR A 780 24.12 18.22 -10.15
C THR A 780 24.15 19.19 -8.95
N PRO A 781 25.08 20.15 -8.87
CA PRO A 781 25.13 21.08 -7.73
C PRO A 781 24.07 22.18 -7.84
N ILE A 782 23.25 22.35 -6.80
CA ILE A 782 22.11 23.26 -6.75
C ILE A 782 22.38 24.36 -5.70
N PRO A 783 22.02 25.64 -5.93
CA PRO A 783 22.04 26.66 -4.88
C PRO A 783 21.08 26.29 -3.74
N TYR A 784 21.39 26.67 -2.50
CA TYR A 784 20.51 26.42 -1.34
C TYR A 784 20.13 27.73 -0.65
N VAL A 785 18.92 27.75 -0.10
CA VAL A 785 18.43 28.80 0.79
C VAL A 785 19.09 28.62 2.15
N HIS A 786 19.94 29.57 2.50
CA HIS A 786 20.52 29.66 3.83
C HIS A 786 19.51 30.33 4.77
N LEU A 787 19.05 29.61 5.80
CA LEU A 787 18.06 30.10 6.75
C LEU A 787 18.65 30.27 8.14
N HIS A 788 18.26 31.37 8.78
CA HIS A 788 18.41 31.55 10.22
C HIS A 788 17.12 31.09 10.90
N VAL A 789 17.26 30.25 11.91
CA VAL A 789 16.19 29.78 12.79
C VAL A 789 16.47 30.31 14.18
N THR A 790 15.63 31.21 14.67
CA THR A 790 15.79 31.80 16.01
C THR A 790 14.63 31.39 16.89
N PHE A 791 14.92 30.78 18.03
CA PHE A 791 13.95 30.55 19.09
C PHE A 791 14.06 31.69 20.11
N VAL A 792 12.92 32.25 20.51
CA VAL A 792 12.85 33.31 21.52
C VAL A 792 11.85 32.90 22.57
N LEU A 793 12.31 32.80 23.82
CA LEU A 793 11.43 32.69 24.98
C LEU A 793 11.14 34.11 25.48
N GLY A 794 9.88 34.53 25.44
CA GLY A 794 9.52 35.89 25.83
C GLY A 794 8.09 36.30 25.47
N THR A 795 7.85 37.61 25.57
CA THR A 795 6.55 38.25 25.34
C THR A 795 6.62 39.11 24.07
N MET A 796 5.97 38.68 22.99
CA MET A 796 5.88 39.46 21.73
C MET A 796 5.23 40.83 21.95
N ASN A 797 5.59 41.82 21.13
CA ASN A 797 5.10 43.19 21.18
C ASN A 797 3.96 43.41 20.15
N PRO A 798 2.68 43.50 20.55
CA PRO A 798 1.57 43.67 19.59
C PRO A 798 1.64 44.98 18.81
N SER A 799 2.23 46.02 19.40
CA SER A 799 2.41 47.34 18.77
C SER A 799 3.35 47.30 17.56
N PHE A 800 4.33 46.37 17.54
CA PHE A 800 5.20 46.16 16.37
C PHE A 800 4.38 45.78 15.12
N PHE A 801 3.37 44.93 15.30
CA PHE A 801 2.44 44.48 14.26
C PHE A 801 1.23 45.42 14.08
N LYS A 802 1.25 46.61 14.71
CA LYS A 802 0.13 47.55 14.80
C LYS A 802 -1.20 46.90 15.24
N SER A 803 -1.12 45.82 16.01
CA SER A 803 -2.27 45.01 16.47
C SER A 803 -2.68 45.39 17.89
N LYS A 804 -3.97 45.26 18.20
CA LYS A 804 -4.53 45.54 19.53
C LYS A 804 -4.42 44.35 20.51
N ALA A 805 -3.79 43.26 20.08
CA ALA A 805 -3.75 41.95 20.76
C ALA A 805 -5.13 41.24 20.83
N PRO A 806 -5.18 39.88 20.97
CA PRO A 806 -4.05 38.95 20.94
C PRO A 806 -3.35 38.90 19.56
N LEU A 807 -2.11 38.41 19.54
CA LEU A 807 -1.40 38.11 18.29
C LEU A 807 -1.73 36.68 17.84
N PRO A 808 -1.84 36.41 16.53
CA PRO A 808 -1.97 35.05 16.01
C PRO A 808 -0.80 34.15 16.43
N ALA A 809 -1.08 32.88 16.73
CA ALA A 809 -0.07 31.90 17.12
C ALA A 809 0.89 31.52 15.98
N GLY A 810 0.44 31.69 14.72
CA GLY A 810 1.29 31.68 13.53
C GLY A 810 1.17 33.01 12.77
N ILE A 811 2.30 33.67 12.52
CA ILE A 811 2.38 34.91 11.72
C ILE A 811 3.23 34.62 10.49
N LEU A 812 2.64 34.74 9.30
CA LEU A 812 3.33 34.63 8.01
C LEU A 812 3.51 36.01 7.37
N THR A 813 4.55 36.19 6.55
CA THR A 813 4.75 37.43 5.78
C THR A 813 4.65 37.22 4.27
N THR A 814 4.09 38.20 3.57
CA THR A 814 4.18 38.30 2.09
C THR A 814 5.60 38.69 1.67
N ALA A 815 5.96 38.55 0.38
CA ALA A 815 7.25 38.99 -0.13
C ALA A 815 7.46 40.51 -0.08
N SER A 816 6.38 41.30 -0.04
CA SER A 816 6.44 42.77 0.13
C SER A 816 6.86 43.21 1.54
N SER A 817 6.85 42.29 2.51
CA SER A 817 7.06 42.61 3.92
C SER A 817 8.53 42.92 4.23
N ASN A 818 8.77 44.09 4.81
CA ASN A 818 10.10 44.55 5.23
C ASN A 818 10.44 44.19 6.69
N LEU A 819 9.66 43.32 7.35
CA LEU A 819 9.82 42.98 8.77
C LEU A 819 11.05 42.11 9.09
N GLY A 820 11.79 41.64 8.08
CA GLY A 820 13.03 40.88 8.24
C GLY A 820 12.88 39.37 8.49
N PHE A 821 11.65 38.86 8.68
CA PHE A 821 11.37 37.43 8.84
C PHE A 821 10.32 36.92 7.84
N ASN A 822 10.37 35.62 7.56
CA ASN A 822 9.43 34.90 6.70
C ASN A 822 8.19 34.45 7.50
N ALA A 823 8.41 33.94 8.71
CA ALA A 823 7.34 33.49 9.60
C ALA A 823 7.77 33.46 11.07
N ILE A 824 6.79 33.58 11.97
CA ILE A 824 6.89 33.32 13.41
C ILE A 824 5.83 32.29 13.79
N GLY A 825 6.18 31.27 14.58
CA GLY A 825 5.22 30.31 15.11
C GLY A 825 5.48 29.98 16.58
N THR A 826 4.45 30.09 17.41
CA THR A 826 4.49 29.64 18.80
C THR A 826 4.73 28.13 18.88
N ARG A 827 5.56 27.71 19.83
CA ARG A 827 5.92 26.31 20.13
C ARG A 827 5.62 25.92 21.57
N TYR A 828 5.59 26.89 22.47
CA TYR A 828 5.24 26.71 23.87
C TYR A 828 4.54 27.95 24.42
N VAL A 829 3.62 27.76 25.36
CA VAL A 829 3.01 28.81 26.18
C VAL A 829 3.26 28.44 27.64
N SER A 830 3.82 29.35 28.42
CA SER A 830 4.11 29.11 29.83
C SER A 830 2.84 28.83 30.64
N ARG A 831 2.90 27.80 31.49
CA ARG A 831 1.81 27.42 32.39
C ARG A 831 1.65 28.41 33.54
N SER A 832 2.74 29.04 33.98
CA SER A 832 2.74 30.06 35.03
C SER A 832 2.46 31.48 34.51
N ASN A 833 2.72 31.76 33.22
CA ASN A 833 2.46 33.07 32.59
C ASN A 833 2.15 32.94 31.10
N ALA A 834 0.86 32.94 30.75
CA ALA A 834 0.40 32.76 29.36
C ALA A 834 0.87 33.82 28.35
N ASN A 835 1.48 34.93 28.79
CA ASN A 835 2.11 35.92 27.89
C ASN A 835 3.54 35.54 27.50
N VAL A 836 4.21 34.67 28.27
CA VAL A 836 5.56 34.17 27.96
C VAL A 836 5.43 32.93 27.09
N THR A 837 6.02 33.00 25.91
CA THR A 837 5.92 31.97 24.87
C THR A 837 7.29 31.62 24.33
N LEU A 838 7.51 30.36 23.97
CA LEU A 838 8.62 30.00 23.08
C LEU A 838 8.11 30.15 21.65
N THR A 839 8.78 30.96 20.86
CA THR A 839 8.44 31.25 19.47
C THR A 839 9.60 30.88 18.56
N LYS A 840 9.30 30.29 17.41
CA LYS A 840 10.27 29.95 16.36
C LYS A 840 10.13 30.96 15.22
N ILE A 841 11.21 31.68 14.91
CA ILE A 841 11.31 32.66 13.83
C ILE A 841 12.14 32.04 12.69
N PHE A 842 11.62 32.08 11.47
CA PHE A 842 12.36 31.77 10.23
C PHE A 842 12.71 33.07 9.50
N SER A 843 13.97 33.28 9.16
CA SER A 843 14.43 34.49 8.46
C SER A 843 15.61 34.25 7.50
N GLN A 844 15.74 35.15 6.51
CA GLN A 844 16.86 35.18 5.55
C GLN A 844 18.14 35.75 6.15
N SER A 845 18.04 36.40 7.31
CA SER A 845 19.14 37.06 8.00
C SER A 845 19.03 36.86 9.52
N LEU A 846 20.16 37.02 10.20
CA LEU A 846 20.26 36.87 11.65
C LEU A 846 19.32 37.83 12.40
N MET A 847 18.45 37.27 13.23
CA MET A 847 17.66 38.03 14.21
C MET A 847 18.56 38.53 15.34
N THR A 848 19.18 39.70 15.15
CA THR A 848 20.05 40.33 16.17
C THR A 848 19.25 40.79 17.39
N ASP A 849 19.91 40.97 18.53
CA ASP A 849 19.25 41.41 19.78
C ASP A 849 18.54 42.77 19.61
N ALA A 850 19.04 43.65 18.74
CA ALA A 850 18.40 44.93 18.42
C ALA A 850 17.06 44.76 17.65
N VAL A 851 16.98 43.75 16.76
CA VAL A 851 15.74 43.40 16.06
C VAL A 851 14.76 42.75 17.04
N LEU A 852 15.24 41.83 17.89
CA LEU A 852 14.41 41.19 18.91
C LEU A 852 13.86 42.18 19.94
N ALA A 853 14.64 43.18 20.36
CA ALA A 853 14.18 44.25 21.26
C ALA A 853 13.05 45.12 20.67
N SER A 854 12.83 45.07 19.35
CA SER A 854 11.66 45.72 18.70
C SER A 854 10.45 44.78 18.64
N LEU A 855 10.70 43.48 18.40
CA LEU A 855 9.69 42.42 18.26
C LEU A 855 9.09 41.97 19.61
N TYR A 856 9.82 42.10 20.71
CA TYR A 856 9.45 41.59 22.03
C TYR A 856 9.49 42.72 23.07
N THR A 857 8.52 42.71 23.99
CA THR A 857 8.53 43.59 25.18
C THR A 857 9.36 43.00 26.33
N PHE A 858 9.59 41.68 26.30
CA PHE A 858 10.40 40.94 27.24
C PHE A 858 11.03 39.74 26.53
N VAL A 859 12.32 39.50 26.78
CA VAL A 859 13.09 38.35 26.27
C VAL A 859 13.81 37.71 27.45
N GLU A 860 13.69 36.40 27.57
CA GLU A 860 14.27 35.58 28.64
C GLU A 860 15.47 34.77 28.14
N SER A 861 15.30 34.10 27.00
CA SER A 861 16.38 33.38 26.30
C SER A 861 16.22 33.49 24.78
N VAL A 862 17.34 33.32 24.08
CA VAL A 862 17.41 33.32 22.62
C VAL A 862 18.39 32.27 22.15
N ASP A 863 17.92 31.31 21.35
CA ASP A 863 18.74 30.29 20.70
C ASP A 863 18.72 30.50 19.19
N ARG A 864 19.88 30.42 18.54
CA ARG A 864 20.08 30.79 17.12
C ARG A 864 20.80 29.68 16.38
N PHE A 865 20.22 29.25 15.26
CA PHE A 865 20.72 28.19 14.41
C PHE A 865 20.77 28.66 12.95
N GLU A 866 21.76 28.20 12.21
CA GLU A 866 22.01 28.59 10.81
C GLU A 866 22.31 27.33 10.00
N TRP A 867 21.68 27.20 8.82
CA TRP A 867 21.80 25.99 8.00
C TRP A 867 21.30 26.21 6.56
N ASP A 868 21.82 25.39 5.64
CA ASP A 868 21.34 25.32 4.26
C ASP A 868 20.11 24.38 4.23
N ALA A 869 18.91 24.94 4.31
CA ALA A 869 17.69 24.18 4.58
C ALA A 869 17.14 23.47 3.34
N TYR A 870 16.96 24.22 2.25
CA TYR A 870 16.26 23.79 1.04
C TYR A 870 17.04 24.21 -0.20
N PRO A 871 16.97 23.48 -1.32
CA PRO A 871 17.44 23.99 -2.60
C PRO A 871 16.68 25.24 -3.02
N VAL A 872 17.29 26.04 -3.90
CA VAL A 872 16.56 27.07 -4.66
C VAL A 872 15.78 26.35 -5.75
N LEU A 873 14.45 26.42 -5.68
CA LEU A 873 13.51 25.60 -6.44
C LEU A 873 13.09 26.28 -7.74
N GLU A 874 14.05 26.62 -8.60
CA GLU A 874 13.77 27.21 -9.92
C GLU A 874 12.89 26.28 -10.78
N PRO A 875 12.12 26.81 -11.75
CA PRO A 875 11.47 26.02 -12.79
C PRO A 875 12.48 25.13 -13.53
N LEU A 876 12.21 23.82 -13.61
CA LEU A 876 13.16 22.85 -14.15
C LEU A 876 13.30 23.01 -15.67
N HIS A 877 14.46 23.47 -16.11
CA HIS A 877 14.84 23.48 -17.52
C HIS A 877 15.67 22.25 -17.90
N GLU A 878 15.69 21.86 -19.19
CA GLU A 878 16.38 20.67 -19.70
C GLU A 878 17.92 20.68 -19.50
N LYS A 879 18.50 21.81 -19.09
CA LYS A 879 19.91 21.96 -18.72
C LYS A 879 20.18 21.90 -17.21
N GLN A 880 19.15 21.72 -16.40
CA GLN A 880 19.19 21.64 -14.92
C GLN A 880 18.64 20.31 -14.40
N ASP A 881 18.39 19.31 -15.27
CA ASP A 881 17.83 18.03 -14.86
C ASP A 881 18.77 17.32 -13.86
N ALA A 882 18.21 16.91 -12.73
CA ALA A 882 18.98 16.30 -11.65
C ALA A 882 19.06 14.79 -11.89
N TRP A 883 20.29 14.30 -12.07
CA TRP A 883 20.55 12.90 -12.34
C TRP A 883 20.39 12.04 -11.09
N MET A 884 19.48 11.08 -11.14
CA MET A 884 19.31 10.04 -10.11
C MET A 884 20.28 8.89 -10.37
N MET A 885 20.44 8.47 -11.63
CA MET A 885 21.44 7.49 -12.02
C MET A 885 22.70 8.21 -12.50
N LEU A 886 23.76 8.13 -11.70
CA LEU A 886 25.04 8.79 -11.98
C LEU A 886 25.99 7.92 -12.80
N ASP A 887 25.90 6.60 -12.63
CA ASP A 887 26.75 5.64 -13.33
C ASP A 887 26.12 4.25 -13.35
N GLU A 888 26.25 3.55 -14.48
CA GLU A 888 25.94 2.13 -14.62
C GLU A 888 27.24 1.31 -14.70
N ALA A 889 27.31 0.21 -13.96
CA ALA A 889 28.42 -0.71 -13.93
C ALA A 889 27.97 -2.11 -14.37
N VAL A 890 28.32 -2.49 -15.60
CA VAL A 890 28.29 -3.89 -16.05
C VAL A 890 29.62 -4.52 -15.63
N ARG A 891 29.57 -5.54 -14.78
CA ARG A 891 30.76 -6.23 -14.23
C ARG A 891 31.16 -7.41 -15.12
N GLU A 892 32.37 -7.95 -14.93
CA GLU A 892 32.91 -9.05 -15.74
C GLU A 892 32.10 -10.35 -15.65
N ASP A 893 31.32 -10.54 -14.57
CA ASP A 893 30.41 -11.66 -14.37
C ASP A 893 29.02 -11.45 -15.00
N GLY A 894 28.79 -10.31 -15.65
CA GLY A 894 27.50 -9.92 -16.22
C GLY A 894 26.50 -9.36 -15.20
N SER A 895 26.87 -9.16 -13.93
CA SER A 895 26.03 -8.45 -12.97
C SER A 895 25.98 -6.96 -13.30
N HIS A 896 24.80 -6.36 -13.11
CA HIS A 896 24.59 -4.92 -13.18
C HIS A 896 24.69 -4.31 -11.79
N GLY A 897 24.85 -2.99 -11.76
CA GLY A 897 24.93 -2.18 -10.55
C GLY A 897 25.29 -0.74 -10.90
N GLY A 898 25.58 0.09 -9.90
CA GLY A 898 25.80 1.50 -10.17
C GLY A 898 25.97 2.44 -8.99
N LEU A 899 25.89 3.71 -9.35
CA LEU A 899 26.01 4.87 -8.48
C LEU A 899 24.74 5.72 -8.60
N TYR A 900 24.04 5.90 -7.47
CA TYR A 900 22.70 6.51 -7.40
C TYR A 900 22.72 7.78 -6.54
N HIS A 901 21.86 8.77 -6.83
CA HIS A 901 21.75 10.04 -6.10
C HIS A 901 20.30 10.32 -5.68
N VAL A 902 19.94 9.82 -4.51
CA VAL A 902 18.55 9.83 -4.00
C VAL A 902 18.05 11.24 -3.67
N ASN A 903 18.97 12.17 -3.40
CA ASN A 903 18.68 13.59 -3.13
C ASN A 903 18.57 14.42 -4.42
N ALA A 904 18.77 13.85 -5.61
CA ALA A 904 18.56 14.56 -6.89
C ALA A 904 17.15 15.16 -6.98
N PHE A 905 16.15 14.45 -6.43
CA PHE A 905 14.76 14.88 -6.41
C PHE A 905 14.47 16.15 -5.63
N GLU A 906 15.37 16.56 -4.72
CA GLU A 906 15.20 17.83 -4.01
C GLU A 906 15.18 19.03 -4.97
N SER A 907 15.76 18.89 -6.18
CA SER A 907 15.64 19.87 -7.27
C SER A 907 14.18 20.23 -7.63
N ALA A 908 13.24 19.30 -7.43
CA ALA A 908 11.83 19.55 -7.65
C ALA A 908 11.17 20.15 -6.41
N PHE A 909 11.27 19.48 -5.26
CA PHE A 909 10.79 19.96 -3.97
C PHE A 909 11.44 19.19 -2.81
N SER A 910 11.50 19.83 -1.63
CA SER A 910 12.06 19.23 -0.42
C SER A 910 10.99 19.04 0.65
N ALA A 911 10.68 17.80 1.01
CA ALA A 911 9.78 17.46 2.10
C ALA A 911 10.29 16.20 2.83
N MET A 912 9.75 15.90 4.02
CA MET A 912 9.85 14.55 4.59
C MET A 912 8.90 13.56 3.87
N GLU A 913 8.08 14.04 2.93
CA GLU A 913 6.87 13.34 2.50
C GLU A 913 6.98 12.60 1.16
N ARG A 914 6.50 11.34 1.16
CA ARG A 914 5.85 10.70 0.00
C ARG A 914 4.82 9.66 0.46
N ASP A 915 3.75 9.52 -0.30
CA ASP A 915 2.61 8.61 -0.02
C ASP A 915 2.74 7.21 -0.67
N ARG A 916 1.89 6.24 -0.27
CA ARG A 916 2.07 4.77 -0.51
C ARG A 916 2.08 4.28 -1.97
N GLY A 917 3.25 4.01 -2.53
CA GLY A 917 3.39 2.99 -3.59
C GLY A 917 4.28 3.32 -4.78
N GLY A 918 4.94 4.46 -4.76
CA GLY A 918 5.85 4.87 -5.82
C GLY A 918 7.22 4.87 -5.23
N SER A 919 7.81 3.68 -5.22
CA SER A 919 9.20 3.61 -4.88
C SER A 919 9.94 4.51 -5.86
N LYS A 920 10.62 5.49 -5.26
CA LYS A 920 11.70 6.34 -5.76
C LYS A 920 11.22 7.76 -6.01
N CYS A 921 11.24 8.56 -4.94
CA CYS A 921 11.94 9.86 -4.96
C CYS A 921 11.86 10.65 -3.64
N CYS A 922 12.93 11.42 -3.40
CA CYS A 922 13.32 12.01 -2.11
C CYS A 922 13.29 11.01 -0.97
N ALA A 923 14.50 10.65 -0.55
CA ALA A 923 14.81 9.89 0.62
C ALA A 923 14.36 8.42 0.67
N VAL A 924 13.12 8.11 0.32
CA VAL A 924 12.52 6.87 0.86
C VAL A 924 12.91 5.59 0.10
N ASP A 925 13.32 5.69 -1.17
CA ASP A 925 13.23 4.53 -2.06
C ASP A 925 14.29 4.39 -3.18
N ASP A 926 15.15 5.37 -3.43
CA ASP A 926 16.09 5.36 -4.59
C ASP A 926 17.26 4.35 -4.45
N ALA A 927 17.14 3.40 -3.53
CA ALA A 927 17.90 2.16 -3.54
C ALA A 927 17.38 1.12 -4.56
N SER A 928 16.13 1.26 -5.03
CA SER A 928 15.49 0.26 -5.93
C SER A 928 15.39 0.73 -7.39
N MET A 929 16.05 1.83 -7.79
CA MET A 929 16.27 2.16 -9.23
C MET A 929 17.52 1.47 -9.80
N GLY A 930 18.26 0.76 -8.93
CA GLY A 930 19.41 -0.05 -9.31
C GLY A 930 19.13 -1.54 -9.55
N ASP A 931 17.87 -1.96 -9.50
CA ASP A 931 17.42 -3.32 -9.88
C ASP A 931 17.17 -3.43 -11.41
#